data_AF-A0A349K4Y2-F1
#
_entry.id   AF-A0A349K4Y2-F1
#
_cell.length_a   1.000
_cell.length_b   1.000
_cell.length_c   1.000
_cell.angle_alpha   90.00
_cell.angle_beta   90.00
_cell.angle_gamma   90.00
#
_symmetry.space_group_name_H-M   'P 1'
#
loop_
_entity.id
_entity.type
_entity.pdbx_description
1 polymer ?
#
loop_
_entity_poly.entity_id
_entity_poly.type
_entity_poly.pdbx_seq_one_letter_code
_entity_poly.pdbx_strand_id
1 'polypeptide(L)'
;MNFRKPILGILLLCAHASPCSAQLFIDFNSTSNDGGPHPQTGYNSYDAAHENASDFLSPRDYSAFGTTISLAVDFPDSSDRRVQQMIDRGSGNDGNWTGSKLSLITDWIGVDTRSGNGGNGDYDGVNGTPTRITFTLENLPAATYRWRSFHHDTEHMNGLFLVEYSTNGGGSYTLVEGPEAGGAFRQTDSTPGGNPASAQTYGGPHPETLPSTVEFDFPAMTGQDLILRVIPLSATSVHTQFAVINGFEITQTSPPDSPTDLALSGNTVSHSAIVGTVIGTLTSTDITPGDSFTYSLVPGTGDNHNGEFDIVGDQLRTNRDLTTFATGAILSVRVQTTDLLGHTYQKAFPLELVNDSDSDGLDDGWELTWFGNLTTATGVGNNDGDLLNNLQEQTLGSNPARSDTDEDGLNDDLENGSGVFNGAADPGSSPLLRDTDGDGLDDATEISLDNGHLTNPSMVDSDGDGFGDPVEINGGSDPNNPADFPDLVLPLVINEILAGNRTGLRDGFDTREDWIEIYNPNPIALNLNSYYLTDDPDKLTKWAFPDVVISGNDYFVVFASGINQVDPEGNPHTNFKLEAIGEYLAIVRPDGATIDDAFHPSFPGQFTDISYGSQADIGSPRFFSPPTPGAANGNGFPGVVKDTRFDVDRGFYSAPISVSISSDTRDATIRYTTDGSKPSPTRG
;
A
#
# COMPACT_ATOMS: atom_id res chain seq x y z
N MET A 1 5.86 75.14 -17.73
CA MET A 1 6.78 74.86 -16.60
C MET A 1 7.62 73.65 -17.02
N ASN A 2 8.73 73.77 -17.76
CA ASN A 2 10.06 74.24 -17.34
C ASN A 2 10.47 73.67 -15.97
N PHE A 3 11.23 72.55 -15.91
CA PHE A 3 12.71 72.53 -15.95
C PHE A 3 13.30 71.10 -15.83
N ARG A 4 14.22 70.79 -16.75
CA ARG A 4 15.52 70.08 -16.63
C ARG A 4 15.67 68.72 -15.91
N LYS A 5 16.13 67.74 -16.72
CA LYS A 5 17.06 66.64 -16.36
C LYS A 5 18.33 67.17 -15.66
N PRO A 6 18.96 66.36 -14.79
CA PRO A 6 20.40 66.36 -14.64
C PRO A 6 21.05 65.10 -15.23
N ILE A 7 22.14 65.36 -15.94
CA ILE A 7 23.24 64.45 -16.28
C ILE A 7 24.20 64.50 -15.09
N LEU A 8 24.67 63.34 -14.60
CA LEU A 8 25.85 63.16 -13.75
C LEU A 8 26.12 61.65 -13.71
N GLY A 9 27.31 61.07 -13.89
CA GLY A 9 28.66 61.56 -14.09
C GLY A 9 29.55 60.31 -13.91
N ILE A 10 30.33 59.97 -14.93
CA ILE A 10 31.33 58.90 -14.91
C ILE A 10 32.56 59.36 -14.10
N LEU A 11 33.21 58.40 -13.41
CA LEU A 11 34.55 58.42 -12.82
C LEU A 11 34.78 59.32 -11.59
N LEU A 12 34.96 58.69 -10.42
CA LEU A 12 36.08 59.01 -9.54
C LEU A 12 36.45 57.84 -8.61
N LEU A 13 37.57 57.20 -8.97
CA LEU A 13 38.58 56.55 -8.13
C LEU A 13 38.12 55.84 -6.83
N CYS A 14 38.02 54.50 -6.90
CA CYS A 14 38.39 53.67 -5.76
C CYS A 14 39.93 53.70 -5.63
N ALA A 15 40.42 54.45 -4.66
CA ALA A 15 41.81 54.41 -4.24
C ALA A 15 41.99 53.26 -3.22
N HIS A 16 42.68 52.21 -3.66
CA HIS A 16 43.55 51.28 -2.94
C HIS A 16 43.64 51.43 -1.40
N ALA A 17 43.14 50.42 -0.67
CA ALA A 17 43.87 49.71 0.39
C ALA A 17 43.02 48.55 0.97
N SER A 18 43.36 47.31 0.56
CA SER A 18 43.11 45.97 1.13
C SER A 18 42.54 45.01 0.06
N PRO A 19 43.32 44.06 -0.49
CA PRO A 19 42.77 43.00 -1.32
C PRO A 19 41.98 41.99 -0.47
N CYS A 20 40.91 41.47 -1.08
CA CYS A 20 39.94 40.50 -0.56
C CYS A 20 40.53 39.33 0.23
N SER A 21 39.76 38.84 1.21
CA SER A 21 40.00 37.62 2.00
C SER A 21 39.83 36.29 1.24
N ALA A 22 40.10 36.26 -0.07
CA ALA A 22 39.79 35.13 -0.97
C ALA A 22 41.03 34.37 -1.48
N GLN A 23 42.22 34.67 -0.95
CA GLN A 23 43.49 34.07 -1.38
C GLN A 23 44.43 33.92 -0.18
N LEU A 24 45.28 32.89 -0.21
CA LEU A 24 46.40 32.69 0.71
C LEU A 24 47.69 32.71 -0.10
N PHE A 25 48.52 33.72 0.14
CA PHE A 25 49.86 33.83 -0.45
C PHE A 25 50.91 33.53 0.62
N ILE A 26 51.73 32.51 0.38
CA ILE A 26 52.87 32.15 1.22
C ILE A 26 54.16 32.41 0.46
N ASP A 27 55.05 33.15 1.08
CA ASP A 27 56.39 33.46 0.60
C ASP A 27 57.43 32.88 1.55
N PHE A 28 58.41 32.17 1.01
CA PHE A 28 59.53 31.59 1.76
C PHE A 28 60.75 32.53 1.83
N ASN A 29 60.62 33.80 1.40
CA ASN A 29 61.67 34.83 1.34
C ASN A 29 62.25 35.31 2.70
N SER A 30 63.55 35.67 2.70
CA SER A 30 64.25 36.43 3.74
C SER A 30 65.11 37.58 3.16
N THR A 31 64.73 38.84 3.40
CA THR A 31 65.47 39.99 2.83
C THR A 31 66.41 40.77 3.76
N SER A 32 66.82 40.28 4.95
CA SER A 32 67.96 40.93 5.64
C SER A 32 68.74 40.02 6.60
N ASN A 33 70.07 40.15 6.60
CA ASN A 33 71.01 39.40 7.45
C ASN A 33 70.83 39.62 8.97
N ASP A 34 69.88 40.44 9.43
CA ASP A 34 69.83 40.90 10.82
C ASP A 34 68.44 41.41 11.27
N GLY A 35 67.38 41.25 10.47
CA GLY A 35 66.05 41.87 10.72
C GLY A 35 64.90 40.94 10.34
N GLY A 36 63.79 41.05 11.09
CA GLY A 36 62.62 40.17 11.00
C GLY A 36 61.91 40.09 9.64
N PRO A 37 60.79 39.38 9.54
CA PRO A 37 60.18 38.99 8.27
C PRO A 37 59.82 40.19 7.38
N HIS A 38 60.28 40.16 6.13
CA HIS A 38 60.05 41.18 5.11
C HIS A 38 59.58 40.51 3.80
N PRO A 39 58.33 40.03 3.74
CA PRO A 39 57.80 39.34 2.56
C PRO A 39 57.61 40.29 1.38
N GLN A 40 57.44 39.73 0.18
CA GLN A 40 56.90 40.50 -0.95
C GLN A 40 55.58 41.17 -0.56
N THR A 41 55.33 42.37 -1.07
CA THR A 41 54.10 43.12 -0.75
C THR A 41 52.87 42.29 -1.13
N GLY A 42 52.07 41.91 -0.13
CA GLY A 42 50.86 41.08 -0.30
C GLY A 42 51.03 39.60 0.02
N TYR A 43 52.23 39.14 0.37
CA TYR A 43 52.50 37.76 0.78
C TYR A 43 52.66 37.64 2.29
N ASN A 44 52.25 36.50 2.85
CA ASN A 44 52.57 36.13 4.23
C ASN A 44 53.93 35.43 4.26
N SER A 45 54.80 35.84 5.18
CA SER A 45 56.08 35.17 5.38
C SER A 45 55.86 33.86 6.15
N TYR A 46 56.51 32.78 5.71
CA TYR A 46 56.75 31.61 6.54
C TYR A 46 57.91 31.91 7.51
N ASP A 47 57.63 32.73 8.53
CA ASP A 47 58.64 33.29 9.47
C ASP A 47 59.29 32.18 10.33
N ALA A 48 60.43 31.67 9.87
CA ALA A 48 61.44 31.08 10.73
C ALA A 48 62.43 32.19 11.08
N ALA A 49 62.85 32.28 12.35
CA ALA A 49 63.99 33.09 12.79
C ALA A 49 65.34 32.50 12.31
N HIS A 50 65.35 32.05 11.05
CA HIS A 50 66.42 31.95 10.07
C HIS A 50 67.79 31.42 10.47
N GLU A 51 67.89 30.59 11.52
CA GLU A 51 69.15 29.93 11.84
C GLU A 51 69.03 28.47 12.33
N ASN A 52 67.81 27.97 12.58
CA ASN A 52 67.61 26.62 13.14
C ASN A 52 66.60 25.79 12.33
N ALA A 53 67.01 24.57 11.94
CA ALA A 53 66.15 23.60 11.24
C ALA A 53 64.86 23.27 12.04
N SER A 54 64.89 23.44 13.38
CA SER A 54 63.70 23.29 14.22
C SER A 54 62.56 24.26 13.89
N ASP A 55 62.88 25.41 13.28
CA ASP A 55 61.91 26.49 13.06
C ASP A 55 60.95 26.20 11.89
N PHE A 56 61.27 25.19 11.08
CA PHE A 56 60.47 24.72 9.96
C PHE A 56 59.64 23.47 10.29
N LEU A 57 59.93 22.80 11.42
CA LEU A 57 59.23 21.60 11.87
C LEU A 57 57.91 21.90 12.62
N SER A 58 57.68 23.17 12.98
CA SER A 58 56.45 23.58 13.67
C SER A 58 55.44 24.13 12.66
N PRO A 59 54.18 23.64 12.67
CA PRO A 59 53.11 24.19 11.84
C PRO A 59 52.94 25.69 12.05
N ARG A 60 52.55 26.41 10.98
CA ARG A 60 52.32 27.86 10.98
C ARG A 60 50.88 28.18 10.62
N ASP A 61 50.27 29.07 11.40
CA ASP A 61 48.87 29.45 11.24
C ASP A 61 48.74 30.75 10.42
N TYR A 62 47.87 30.73 9.43
CA TYR A 62 47.54 31.86 8.58
C TYR A 62 46.04 32.14 8.61
N SER A 63 45.66 33.41 8.66
CA SER A 63 44.25 33.81 8.53
C SER A 63 43.89 33.98 7.06
N ALA A 64 43.10 33.05 6.51
CA ALA A 64 42.60 33.10 5.13
C ALA A 64 41.25 32.38 5.02
N PHE A 65 40.45 32.73 4.01
CA PHE A 65 39.15 32.09 3.74
C PHE A 65 38.17 32.10 4.93
N GLY A 66 38.26 33.11 5.81
CA GLY A 66 37.42 33.22 7.01
C GLY A 66 37.75 32.24 8.14
N THR A 67 38.87 31.53 8.07
CA THR A 67 39.33 30.58 9.10
C THR A 67 40.83 30.72 9.36
N THR A 68 41.37 29.89 10.27
CA THR A 68 42.81 29.70 10.46
C THR A 68 43.26 28.46 9.70
N ILE A 69 44.19 28.64 8.76
CA ILE A 69 44.81 27.57 7.96
C ILE A 69 46.17 27.25 8.58
N SER A 70 46.40 26.00 8.97
CA SER A 70 47.68 25.55 9.52
C SER A 70 48.51 24.90 8.42
N LEU A 71 49.71 25.39 8.17
CA LEU A 71 50.66 24.84 7.21
C LEU A 71 51.80 24.16 7.94
N ALA A 72 51.97 22.86 7.75
CA ALA A 72 53.15 22.12 8.13
C ALA A 72 53.99 21.79 6.89
N VAL A 73 55.30 21.97 7.01
CA VAL A 73 56.26 21.57 5.98
C VAL A 73 57.11 20.43 6.55
N ASP A 74 57.03 19.28 5.90
CA ASP A 74 57.81 18.09 6.26
C ASP A 74 58.88 17.81 5.21
N PHE A 75 60.06 17.46 5.71
CA PHE A 75 61.23 17.15 4.90
C PHE A 75 61.57 15.66 5.05
N PRO A 76 62.23 15.02 4.06
CA PRO A 76 62.71 13.66 4.22
C PRO A 76 63.63 13.57 5.46
N ASP A 77 63.65 12.40 6.13
CA ASP A 77 64.38 12.12 7.38
C ASP A 77 65.60 13.03 7.61
N SER A 78 65.40 14.08 8.42
CA SER A 78 66.42 15.09 8.73
C SER A 78 67.57 14.55 9.59
N SER A 79 67.46 13.32 10.10
CA SER A 79 68.59 12.63 10.74
C SER A 79 69.64 12.18 9.73
N ASP A 80 69.28 12.17 8.45
CA ASP A 80 70.16 11.88 7.35
C ASP A 80 70.87 13.14 6.84
N ARG A 81 72.19 13.23 7.08
CA ARG A 81 73.03 14.35 6.62
C ARG A 81 73.13 14.47 5.09
N ARG A 82 72.48 13.55 4.37
CA ARG A 82 72.45 13.42 2.91
C ARG A 82 71.29 14.15 2.24
N VAL A 83 70.27 14.52 3.02
CA VAL A 83 69.20 15.45 2.65
C VAL A 83 69.42 16.70 3.49
N GLN A 84 69.84 17.81 2.87
CA GLN A 84 70.00 19.07 3.59
C GLN A 84 68.85 20.01 3.27
N GLN A 85 68.17 20.48 4.31
CA GLN A 85 67.39 21.70 4.23
C GLN A 85 68.38 22.84 3.97
N MET A 86 68.42 23.35 2.74
CA MET A 86 69.29 24.45 2.39
C MET A 86 68.58 25.77 2.66
N ILE A 87 69.12 26.50 3.64
CA ILE A 87 68.88 27.92 3.89
C ILE A 87 70.25 28.56 3.64
N ASP A 88 70.38 29.42 2.63
CA ASP A 88 71.68 30.04 2.35
C ASP A 88 72.08 30.99 3.48
N ARG A 89 73.35 30.88 3.88
CA ARG A 89 73.96 31.67 4.93
C ARG A 89 74.86 32.70 4.29
N GLY A 90 74.53 33.97 4.48
CA GLY A 90 75.42 35.07 4.17
C GLY A 90 76.86 34.81 4.68
N SER A 91 77.81 34.84 3.74
CA SER A 91 79.26 35.07 3.90
C SER A 91 80.10 34.17 4.83
N GLY A 92 79.62 33.00 5.30
CA GLY A 92 80.34 32.25 6.33
C GLY A 92 80.58 30.76 6.13
N ASN A 93 79.97 30.11 5.13
CA ASN A 93 80.04 28.65 4.99
C ASN A 93 80.18 28.19 3.52
N ASP A 94 80.93 28.95 2.73
CA ASP A 94 81.04 28.92 1.26
C ASP A 94 82.34 28.28 0.75
N GLY A 95 82.89 27.30 1.50
CA GLY A 95 84.21 26.73 1.29
C GLY A 95 84.50 26.01 -0.05
N ASN A 96 83.66 26.12 -1.10
CA ASN A 96 84.06 25.75 -2.47
C ASN A 96 83.25 26.46 -3.58
N TRP A 97 82.94 27.73 -3.40
CA TRP A 97 82.24 28.55 -4.41
C TRP A 97 83.11 29.70 -4.90
N THR A 98 83.83 29.50 -6.01
CA THR A 98 84.62 30.56 -6.68
C THR A 98 84.39 30.48 -8.18
N GLY A 99 83.95 31.51 -8.90
CA GLY A 99 83.65 32.91 -8.60
C GLY A 99 83.14 33.54 -9.92
N SER A 100 82.37 34.60 -9.93
CA SER A 100 82.48 35.76 -9.07
C SER A 100 81.18 36.57 -9.03
N LYS A 101 80.60 36.60 -7.82
CA LYS A 101 79.66 37.59 -7.26
C LYS A 101 78.34 37.83 -7.99
N LEU A 102 77.28 37.23 -7.45
CA LEU A 102 76.01 37.90 -7.19
C LEU A 102 75.73 37.78 -5.70
N SER A 103 75.42 38.89 -5.05
CA SER A 103 74.79 38.88 -3.73
C SER A 103 73.37 38.36 -3.92
N LEU A 104 73.20 37.04 -4.01
CA LEU A 104 71.88 36.45 -4.12
C LEU A 104 71.29 36.37 -2.71
N ILE A 105 70.36 37.28 -2.45
CA ILE A 105 69.33 37.08 -1.44
C ILE A 105 68.56 35.84 -1.94
N THR A 106 68.57 34.74 -1.19
CA THR A 106 67.90 33.52 -1.64
C THR A 106 66.71 33.15 -0.75
N ASP A 107 65.59 32.90 -1.44
CA ASP A 107 64.21 33.01 -0.95
C ASP A 107 63.44 31.71 -1.20
N TRP A 108 63.99 30.58 -0.77
CA TRP A 108 63.47 29.28 -1.17
C TRP A 108 63.70 28.15 -0.18
N ILE A 109 62.87 27.12 -0.28
CA ILE A 109 63.05 25.83 0.40
C ILE A 109 63.23 24.72 -0.65
N GLY A 110 64.13 23.78 -0.37
CA GLY A 110 64.47 22.73 -1.33
C GLY A 110 65.18 21.54 -0.71
N VAL A 111 65.37 20.49 -1.52
CA VAL A 111 66.12 19.28 -1.15
C VAL A 111 67.28 19.07 -2.11
N ASP A 112 68.49 18.88 -1.58
CA ASP A 112 69.72 18.51 -2.30
C ASP A 112 69.92 16.99 -2.28
N THR A 113 70.14 16.37 -3.45
CA THR A 113 70.41 14.92 -3.56
C THR A 113 71.76 14.55 -4.21
N ARG A 114 72.74 15.47 -4.27
CA ARG A 114 74.07 15.26 -4.91
C ARG A 114 74.90 14.09 -4.38
N SER A 115 75.63 13.41 -5.26
CA SER A 115 76.57 12.32 -4.89
C SER A 115 77.79 12.84 -4.11
N GLY A 116 78.21 12.11 -3.07
CA GLY A 116 79.19 12.59 -2.08
C GLY A 116 78.58 13.33 -0.89
N ASN A 117 77.38 13.89 -1.09
CA ASN A 117 76.39 14.15 -0.04
C ASN A 117 75.31 13.06 -0.02
N GLY A 118 75.41 11.98 -0.81
CA GLY A 118 74.86 10.67 -0.45
C GLY A 118 73.43 10.28 -0.90
N GLY A 119 72.93 10.81 -2.01
CA GLY A 119 71.78 10.24 -2.73
C GLY A 119 72.11 9.83 -4.18
N ASN A 120 71.48 8.76 -4.68
CA ASN A 120 71.47 8.37 -6.10
C ASN A 120 70.02 8.06 -6.49
N GLY A 121 69.42 8.89 -7.34
CA GLY A 121 68.03 8.69 -7.74
C GLY A 121 67.03 9.15 -6.69
N ASP A 122 65.76 9.02 -7.05
CA ASP A 122 64.55 9.56 -6.41
C ASP A 122 64.28 9.07 -4.97
N TYR A 123 65.30 8.56 -4.26
CA TYR A 123 65.23 7.86 -3.00
C TYR A 123 66.31 8.31 -2.00
N ASP A 124 65.99 8.29 -0.70
CA ASP A 124 66.86 8.69 0.42
C ASP A 124 68.17 7.86 0.55
N GLY A 125 68.36 6.84 -0.28
CA GLY A 125 69.58 6.03 -0.33
C GLY A 125 69.90 5.19 0.92
N VAL A 126 69.10 5.19 1.99
CA VAL A 126 69.26 4.30 3.17
C VAL A 126 68.09 3.35 3.33
N ASN A 127 66.87 3.82 3.11
CA ASN A 127 65.66 3.00 3.25
C ASN A 127 64.95 2.76 1.92
N GLY A 128 65.35 3.48 0.86
CA GLY A 128 64.62 3.46 -0.40
C GLY A 128 63.28 4.17 -0.28
N THR A 129 63.19 5.19 0.59
CA THR A 129 62.01 6.07 0.68
C THR A 129 62.12 7.17 -0.37
N PRO A 130 61.08 7.49 -1.14
CA PRO A 130 61.13 8.57 -2.11
C PRO A 130 61.51 9.90 -1.45
N THR A 131 62.52 10.57 -2.00
CA THR A 131 62.94 11.89 -1.52
C THR A 131 61.90 12.92 -1.97
N ARG A 132 61.21 13.56 -1.03
CA ARG A 132 60.17 14.56 -1.35
C ARG A 132 60.01 15.61 -0.25
N ILE A 133 59.57 16.81 -0.65
CA ILE A 133 59.08 17.82 0.28
C ILE A 133 57.57 17.64 0.38
N THR A 134 57.02 17.64 1.60
CA THR A 134 55.59 17.51 1.83
C THR A 134 55.04 18.79 2.47
N PHE A 135 54.00 19.35 1.87
CA PHE A 135 53.23 20.46 2.44
C PHE A 135 51.89 19.92 2.89
N THR A 136 51.57 20.06 4.17
CA THR A 136 50.26 19.71 4.72
C THR A 136 49.55 20.99 5.12
N LEU A 137 48.41 21.26 4.47
CA LEU A 137 47.51 22.33 4.87
C LEU A 137 46.28 21.73 5.54
N GLU A 138 46.07 22.10 6.79
CA GLU A 138 44.93 21.71 7.60
C GLU A 138 43.91 22.85 7.66
N ASN A 139 42.65 22.49 7.97
CA ASN A 139 41.55 23.43 8.19
C ASN A 139 41.13 24.27 6.97
N LEU A 140 41.45 23.82 5.75
CA LEU A 140 40.93 24.44 4.53
C LEU A 140 39.39 24.25 4.45
N PRO A 141 38.58 25.32 4.37
CA PRO A 141 37.12 25.18 4.28
C PRO A 141 36.72 24.42 3.01
N ALA A 142 35.57 23.73 3.03
CA ALA A 142 35.05 23.08 1.85
C ALA A 142 34.82 24.08 0.70
N ALA A 143 35.50 23.87 -0.43
CA ALA A 143 35.39 24.66 -1.66
C ALA A 143 36.26 24.03 -2.76
N THR A 144 36.17 24.57 -3.97
CA THR A 144 37.18 24.32 -5.01
C THR A 144 38.26 25.41 -4.95
N TYR A 145 39.51 24.99 -4.93
CA TYR A 145 40.68 25.86 -4.86
C TYR A 145 41.61 25.62 -6.04
N ARG A 146 42.43 26.62 -6.32
CA ARG A 146 43.58 26.54 -7.22
C ARG A 146 44.85 26.64 -6.42
N TRP A 147 45.74 25.67 -6.61
CA TRP A 147 47.13 25.78 -6.19
C TRP A 147 47.94 26.39 -7.32
N ARG A 148 48.78 27.37 -7.01
CA ARG A 148 49.82 27.87 -7.91
C ARG A 148 51.13 28.01 -7.16
N SER A 149 52.18 27.33 -7.61
CA SER A 149 53.52 27.44 -7.00
C SER A 149 54.58 27.79 -8.03
N PHE A 150 55.62 28.48 -7.55
CA PHE A 150 56.71 28.98 -8.37
C PHE A 150 58.00 28.26 -8.00
N HIS A 151 58.64 27.66 -8.99
CA HIS A 151 59.85 26.88 -8.82
C HIS A 151 60.99 27.52 -9.61
N HIS A 152 62.14 27.73 -8.97
CA HIS A 152 63.30 28.35 -9.59
C HIS A 152 64.48 27.39 -9.58
N ASP A 153 65.38 27.53 -10.57
CA ASP A 153 66.75 27.08 -10.37
C ASP A 153 67.59 28.18 -9.72
N THR A 154 68.61 27.74 -8.99
CA THR A 154 69.73 28.60 -8.60
C THR A 154 70.97 28.03 -9.25
N GLU A 155 71.75 28.88 -9.93
CA GLU A 155 73.15 28.58 -10.20
C GLU A 155 73.40 27.36 -11.11
N HIS A 156 72.62 27.26 -12.19
CA HIS A 156 72.75 26.24 -13.25
C HIS A 156 72.29 24.83 -12.86
N MET A 157 71.30 24.73 -11.97
CA MET A 157 70.75 23.45 -11.52
C MET A 157 69.48 23.09 -12.29
N ASN A 158 69.59 22.21 -13.29
CA ASN A 158 68.48 21.83 -14.16
C ASN A 158 67.90 20.47 -13.73
N GLY A 159 66.83 20.49 -12.92
CA GLY A 159 66.13 19.30 -12.43
C GLY A 159 64.75 19.12 -13.06
N LEU A 160 64.33 17.86 -13.22
CA LEU A 160 62.92 17.50 -13.40
C LEU A 160 62.32 17.19 -12.02
N PHE A 161 61.04 17.46 -11.85
CA PHE A 161 60.32 17.08 -10.64
C PHE A 161 58.87 16.72 -10.94
N LEU A 162 58.29 15.86 -10.11
CA LEU A 162 56.86 15.57 -10.11
C LEU A 162 56.19 16.34 -8.97
N VAL A 163 54.91 16.65 -9.17
CA VAL A 163 54.05 17.13 -8.10
C VAL A 163 52.87 16.19 -7.99
N GLU A 164 52.60 15.73 -6.77
CA GLU A 164 51.40 14.97 -6.46
C GLU A 164 50.64 15.67 -5.34
N TYR A 165 49.32 15.59 -5.34
CA TYR A 165 48.51 16.12 -4.25
C TYR A 165 47.51 15.08 -3.74
N SER A 166 47.04 15.26 -2.52
CA SER A 166 46.02 14.46 -1.87
C SER A 166 45.03 15.37 -1.17
N THR A 167 43.75 15.15 -1.37
CA THR A 167 42.65 15.89 -0.74
C THR A 167 41.95 15.08 0.36
N ASN A 168 42.51 13.92 0.72
CA ASN A 168 41.99 13.00 1.73
C ASN A 168 43.02 12.66 2.81
N GLY A 169 43.83 13.65 3.22
CA GLY A 169 44.82 13.47 4.29
C GLY A 169 45.91 12.43 3.98
N GLY A 170 46.20 12.18 2.70
CA GLY A 170 47.24 11.26 2.27
C GLY A 170 46.81 9.81 2.03
N GLY A 171 45.50 9.52 2.00
CA GLY A 171 44.98 8.20 1.65
C GLY A 171 45.26 7.81 0.19
N SER A 172 45.16 8.77 -0.73
CA SER A 172 45.49 8.60 -2.15
C SER A 172 46.09 9.87 -2.74
N TYR A 173 46.97 9.72 -3.73
CA TYR A 173 47.67 10.82 -4.40
C TYR A 173 47.34 10.88 -5.88
N THR A 174 47.15 12.10 -6.39
CA THR A 174 46.93 12.41 -7.80
C THR A 174 48.16 13.13 -8.34
N LEU A 175 48.74 12.60 -9.42
CA LEU A 175 49.83 13.25 -10.14
C LEU A 175 49.31 14.49 -10.87
N VAL A 176 50.00 15.61 -10.70
CA VAL A 176 49.78 16.82 -11.49
C VAL A 176 50.53 16.66 -12.81
N GLU A 177 49.80 16.64 -13.92
CA GLU A 177 50.38 16.43 -15.26
C GLU A 177 51.20 17.65 -15.71
N GLY A 178 52.53 17.55 -15.58
CA GLY A 178 53.48 18.52 -16.11
C GLY A 178 53.70 18.42 -17.62
N PRO A 179 54.34 19.44 -18.22
CA PRO A 179 54.53 19.55 -19.67
C PRO A 179 55.59 18.58 -20.24
N GLU A 180 56.41 17.95 -19.40
CA GLU A 180 57.49 17.03 -19.83
C GLU A 180 57.02 15.57 -19.78
N ALA A 181 57.83 14.67 -20.35
CA ALA A 181 57.52 13.24 -20.39
C ALA A 181 57.30 12.67 -18.97
N GLY A 182 56.25 11.85 -18.83
CA GLY A 182 55.89 11.24 -17.54
C GLY A 182 55.24 12.21 -16.54
N GLY A 183 54.69 13.33 -17.01
CA GLY A 183 53.99 14.31 -16.17
C GLY A 183 54.94 15.21 -15.37
N ALA A 184 56.21 15.31 -15.76
CA ALA A 184 57.20 16.09 -15.03
C ALA A 184 57.17 17.59 -15.35
N PHE A 185 57.61 18.37 -14.37
CA PHE A 185 57.93 19.79 -14.48
C PHE A 185 59.43 19.97 -14.53
N ARG A 186 59.88 21.11 -15.07
CA ARG A 186 61.28 21.46 -15.18
C ARG A 186 61.55 22.74 -14.40
N GLN A 187 62.58 22.73 -13.56
CA GLN A 187 63.07 23.95 -12.92
C GLN A 187 63.70 24.88 -13.95
N THR A 188 63.50 26.19 -13.83
CA THR A 188 64.05 27.17 -14.77
C THR A 188 64.82 28.28 -14.07
N ASP A 189 65.92 28.69 -14.69
CA ASP A 189 66.61 29.96 -14.42
C ASP A 189 65.70 31.08 -14.93
N SER A 190 64.94 31.67 -14.02
CA SER A 190 64.15 32.83 -14.35
C SER A 190 64.52 33.95 -13.40
N THR A 191 64.92 35.07 -13.96
CA THR A 191 64.71 36.41 -13.38
C THR A 191 64.94 37.42 -14.49
N PRO A 192 64.37 38.64 -14.41
CA PRO A 192 65.11 39.81 -14.85
C PRO A 192 66.25 40.06 -13.83
N GLY A 193 67.30 39.24 -13.87
CA GLY A 193 68.41 39.30 -12.88
C GLY A 193 69.47 38.21 -12.98
N GLY A 194 69.14 37.07 -13.61
CA GLY A 194 69.96 35.90 -13.83
C GLY A 194 70.71 36.07 -15.14
N ASN A 195 71.96 35.66 -15.16
CA ASN A 195 72.88 35.96 -16.26
C ASN A 195 72.40 35.30 -17.58
N PRO A 196 72.07 36.07 -18.64
CA PRO A 196 71.60 35.53 -19.92
C PRO A 196 72.66 34.73 -20.71
N ALA A 197 73.89 34.59 -20.19
CA ALA A 197 74.96 33.81 -20.81
C ALA A 197 74.91 32.29 -20.54
N SER A 198 73.96 31.78 -19.74
CA SER A 198 73.83 30.33 -19.48
C SER A 198 73.56 29.50 -20.76
N ALA A 199 73.05 30.13 -21.82
CA ALA A 199 72.76 29.53 -23.11
C ALA A 199 73.99 29.04 -23.91
N GLN A 200 75.23 29.43 -23.57
CA GLN A 200 76.39 29.12 -24.42
C GLN A 200 77.00 27.73 -24.21
N THR A 201 76.57 26.94 -23.23
CA THR A 201 77.22 25.66 -22.91
C THR A 201 76.34 24.41 -23.09
N TYR A 202 75.01 24.55 -23.13
CA TYR A 202 74.11 23.41 -23.35
C TYR A 202 72.98 23.80 -24.31
N GLY A 203 72.85 23.07 -25.43
CA GLY A 203 71.85 23.30 -26.47
C GLY A 203 70.41 22.92 -26.08
N GLY A 204 69.93 23.38 -24.92
CA GLY A 204 68.55 23.24 -24.46
C GLY A 204 67.65 24.40 -24.89
N PRO A 205 66.32 24.25 -24.77
CA PRO A 205 65.36 25.34 -25.01
C PRO A 205 65.58 26.51 -24.03
N HIS A 206 65.19 27.73 -24.44
CA HIS A 206 65.40 28.95 -23.66
C HIS A 206 64.66 28.85 -22.31
N PRO A 207 65.25 29.24 -21.16
CA PRO A 207 64.59 29.15 -19.84
C PRO A 207 63.25 29.86 -19.76
N GLU A 208 63.10 30.96 -20.52
CA GLU A 208 61.87 31.75 -20.66
C GLU A 208 60.79 31.11 -21.56
N THR A 209 61.05 29.90 -22.10
CA THR A 209 60.07 29.10 -22.84
C THR A 209 59.57 27.86 -22.08
N LEU A 210 59.99 27.68 -20.83
CA LEU A 210 59.68 26.51 -20.00
C LEU A 210 58.85 26.94 -18.77
N PRO A 211 57.65 26.37 -18.53
CA PRO A 211 56.83 26.76 -17.38
C PRO A 211 57.27 25.98 -16.12
N SER A 212 57.99 26.66 -15.22
CA SER A 212 58.29 26.14 -13.86
C SER A 212 57.15 26.37 -12.86
N THR A 213 56.06 27.01 -13.31
CA THR A 213 54.84 27.20 -12.52
C THR A 213 54.04 25.90 -12.52
N VAL A 214 53.69 25.43 -11.33
CA VAL A 214 52.76 24.31 -11.16
C VAL A 214 51.42 24.89 -10.76
N GLU A 215 50.40 24.71 -11.62
CA GLU A 215 49.04 25.21 -11.41
C GLU A 215 48.02 24.08 -11.64
N PHE A 216 47.12 23.87 -10.68
CA PHE A 216 46.02 22.91 -10.80
C PHE A 216 44.86 23.26 -9.86
N ASP A 217 43.65 22.85 -10.23
CA ASP A 217 42.46 22.95 -9.39
C ASP A 217 42.24 21.67 -8.58
N PHE A 218 41.77 21.80 -7.35
CA PHE A 218 41.46 20.68 -6.47
C PHE A 218 40.27 21.01 -5.55
N PRO A 219 39.42 20.01 -5.20
CA PRO A 219 38.41 20.18 -4.17
C PRO A 219 39.02 19.99 -2.78
N ALA A 220 38.61 20.80 -1.80
CA ALA A 220 38.89 20.58 -0.39
C ALA A 220 37.61 20.19 0.35
N MET A 221 37.73 19.30 1.33
CA MET A 221 36.62 18.89 2.21
C MET A 221 36.91 19.34 3.63
N THR A 222 35.89 19.79 4.36
CA THR A 222 36.04 20.20 5.76
C THR A 222 36.59 19.06 6.60
N GLY A 223 37.68 19.32 7.33
CA GLY A 223 38.33 18.33 8.20
C GLY A 223 39.21 17.31 7.49
N GLN A 224 39.45 17.48 6.17
CA GLN A 224 40.46 16.74 5.43
C GLN A 224 41.64 17.65 5.11
N ASP A 225 42.86 17.13 5.27
CA ASP A 225 44.07 17.89 4.96
C ASP A 225 44.39 17.82 3.47
N LEU A 226 44.84 18.94 2.91
CA LEU A 226 45.50 18.97 1.62
C LEU A 226 46.97 18.61 1.83
N ILE A 227 47.43 17.55 1.18
CA ILE A 227 48.85 17.15 1.20
C ILE A 227 49.44 17.28 -0.20
N LEU A 228 50.38 18.19 -0.38
CA LEU A 228 51.17 18.32 -1.60
C LEU A 228 52.55 17.69 -1.43
N ARG A 229 53.01 16.95 -2.42
CA ARG A 229 54.35 16.36 -2.49
C ARG A 229 55.09 16.87 -3.71
N VAL A 230 56.30 17.39 -3.51
CA VAL A 230 57.22 17.77 -4.58
C VAL A 230 58.37 16.76 -4.60
N ILE A 231 58.53 16.06 -5.72
CA ILE A 231 59.41 14.90 -5.85
C ILE A 231 60.47 15.20 -6.93
N PRO A 232 61.74 15.50 -6.56
CA PRO A 232 62.80 15.61 -7.54
C PRO A 232 63.03 14.30 -8.30
N LEU A 233 63.27 14.39 -9.61
CA LEU A 233 63.59 13.26 -10.49
C LEU A 233 65.06 13.31 -10.94
N SER A 234 65.76 12.17 -10.92
CA SER A 234 67.15 12.07 -11.38
C SER A 234 67.31 11.15 -12.59
N ALA A 235 67.77 11.70 -13.73
CA ALA A 235 68.04 10.89 -14.93
C ALA A 235 69.52 10.50 -15.11
N THR A 236 70.49 11.37 -14.78
CA THR A 236 71.95 11.08 -14.83
C THR A 236 72.76 12.23 -14.18
N SER A 237 73.83 11.89 -13.44
CA SER A 237 75.00 12.73 -13.10
C SER A 237 74.78 14.14 -12.46
N VAL A 238 74.88 14.19 -11.13
CA VAL A 238 75.49 15.22 -10.23
C VAL A 238 75.06 16.71 -10.29
N HIS A 239 74.26 17.16 -11.26
CA HIS A 239 73.79 18.57 -11.32
C HIS A 239 72.26 18.74 -11.53
N THR A 240 71.49 17.66 -11.47
CA THR A 240 70.05 17.65 -11.85
C THR A 240 69.10 17.34 -10.69
N GLN A 241 69.51 17.64 -9.45
CA GLN A 241 69.09 16.89 -8.25
C GLN A 241 68.38 17.74 -7.18
N PHE A 242 67.66 18.77 -7.61
CA PHE A 242 67.02 19.76 -6.74
C PHE A 242 65.55 19.94 -7.12
N ALA A 243 64.72 20.17 -6.12
CA ALA A 243 63.39 20.76 -6.28
C ALA A 243 63.29 21.89 -5.28
N VAL A 244 62.90 23.07 -5.77
CA VAL A 244 62.99 24.33 -5.04
C VAL A 244 61.70 25.10 -5.29
N ILE A 245 61.01 25.47 -4.22
CA ILE A 245 59.79 26.30 -4.27
C ILE A 245 60.05 27.60 -3.52
N ASN A 246 59.73 28.72 -4.17
CA ASN A 246 59.91 30.06 -3.59
C ASN A 246 58.70 30.47 -2.75
N GLY A 247 57.54 29.95 -3.10
CA GLY A 247 56.27 30.27 -2.47
C GLY A 247 55.12 29.67 -3.26
N PHE A 248 53.92 29.84 -2.72
CA PHE A 248 52.70 29.41 -3.39
C PHE A 248 51.53 30.33 -3.09
N GLU A 249 50.56 30.27 -3.98
CA GLU A 249 49.25 30.90 -3.90
C GLU A 249 48.18 29.80 -3.85
N ILE A 250 47.23 29.97 -2.94
CA ILE A 250 45.96 29.25 -2.97
C ILE A 250 44.87 30.28 -3.21
N THR A 251 44.07 30.05 -4.24
CA THR A 251 42.91 30.89 -4.57
C THR A 251 41.65 30.06 -4.50
N GLN A 252 40.62 30.55 -3.82
CA GLN A 252 39.30 29.94 -3.88
C GLN A 252 38.68 30.25 -5.25
N THR A 253 38.52 29.24 -6.11
CA THR A 253 38.05 29.41 -7.49
C THR A 253 36.54 29.27 -7.60
N SER A 254 35.93 28.49 -6.71
CA SER A 254 34.47 28.43 -6.53
C SER A 254 34.13 28.40 -5.04
N PRO A 255 33.18 29.22 -4.55
CA PRO A 255 32.63 29.06 -3.22
C PRO A 255 31.95 27.69 -3.06
N PRO A 256 31.73 27.19 -1.83
CA PRO A 256 30.79 26.09 -1.64
C PRO A 256 29.42 26.53 -2.16
N ASP A 257 28.90 25.78 -3.12
CA ASP A 257 27.65 26.08 -3.79
C ASP A 257 26.49 25.38 -3.08
N SER A 258 25.25 25.84 -3.33
CA SER A 258 24.07 25.16 -2.82
C SER A 258 23.73 23.93 -3.68
N PRO A 259 23.05 22.91 -3.13
CA PRO A 259 22.52 21.82 -3.93
C PRO A 259 21.68 22.36 -5.09
N THR A 260 21.78 21.74 -6.26
CA THR A 260 21.17 22.23 -7.50
C THR A 260 19.99 21.39 -7.98
N ASP A 261 19.90 20.14 -7.54
CA ASP A 261 18.76 19.27 -7.79
C ASP A 261 18.58 18.24 -6.67
N LEU A 262 17.36 17.68 -6.63
CA LEU A 262 16.95 16.61 -5.74
C LEU A 262 16.17 15.59 -6.58
N ALA A 263 16.47 14.31 -6.44
CA ALA A 263 15.78 13.21 -7.11
C ALA A 263 15.25 12.21 -6.08
N LEU A 264 14.21 11.48 -6.47
CA LEU A 264 13.62 10.36 -5.73
C LEU A 264 13.57 9.18 -6.71
N SER A 265 14.01 8.00 -6.27
CA SER A 265 14.07 6.82 -7.16
C SER A 265 12.71 6.21 -7.49
N GLY A 266 11.68 6.47 -6.67
CA GLY A 266 10.31 5.99 -6.87
C GLY A 266 9.33 7.13 -7.13
N ASN A 267 8.28 6.83 -7.90
CA ASN A 267 7.20 7.76 -8.23
C ASN A 267 5.80 7.16 -8.07
N THR A 268 5.72 5.88 -7.68
CA THR A 268 4.49 5.16 -7.36
C THR A 268 4.55 4.66 -5.92
N VAL A 269 3.38 4.46 -5.31
CA VAL A 269 3.25 3.85 -4.00
C VAL A 269 2.01 2.98 -4.00
N SER A 270 2.11 1.79 -3.42
CA SER A 270 0.95 0.91 -3.25
C SER A 270 -0.14 1.62 -2.46
N HIS A 271 -1.38 1.54 -2.95
CA HIS A 271 -2.57 2.03 -2.25
C HIS A 271 -2.80 1.31 -0.92
N SER A 272 -2.39 0.04 -0.87
CA SER A 272 -2.45 -0.82 0.31
C SER A 272 -1.12 -0.89 1.08
N ALA A 273 -0.18 0.04 0.82
CA ALA A 273 1.11 0.06 1.50
C ALA A 273 0.95 0.14 3.03
N ILE A 274 1.56 -0.80 3.74
CA ILE A 274 1.68 -0.73 5.20
C ILE A 274 2.53 0.48 5.62
N VAL A 275 2.28 1.00 6.82
CA VAL A 275 3.07 2.11 7.39
C VAL A 275 4.55 1.72 7.51
N GLY A 276 5.43 2.58 7.02
CA GLY A 276 6.88 2.38 6.99
C GLY A 276 7.41 1.78 5.68
N THR A 277 6.54 1.50 4.70
CA THR A 277 6.93 1.05 3.36
C THR A 277 7.84 2.07 2.69
N VAL A 278 8.95 1.60 2.12
CA VAL A 278 9.92 2.44 1.40
C VAL A 278 9.41 2.72 -0.01
N ILE A 279 9.31 4.00 -0.37
CA ILE A 279 8.87 4.45 -1.70
C ILE A 279 10.09 4.62 -2.62
N GLY A 280 11.18 5.14 -2.07
CA GLY A 280 12.42 5.32 -2.82
C GLY A 280 13.50 6.02 -2.01
N THR A 281 14.67 6.12 -2.62
CA THR A 281 15.85 6.79 -2.07
C THR A 281 15.99 8.19 -2.69
N LEU A 282 16.29 9.16 -1.84
CA LEU A 282 16.55 10.55 -2.17
C LEU A 282 18.04 10.75 -2.49
N THR A 283 18.32 11.49 -3.57
CA THR A 283 19.68 11.86 -3.96
C THR A 283 19.75 13.32 -4.36
N SER A 284 20.88 13.97 -4.06
CA SER A 284 21.10 15.39 -4.37
C SER A 284 22.19 15.55 -5.41
N THR A 285 22.06 16.57 -6.26
CA THR A 285 23.10 16.99 -7.19
C THR A 285 23.77 18.25 -6.66
N ASP A 286 25.07 18.19 -6.40
CA ASP A 286 25.90 19.32 -6.01
C ASP A 286 27.23 19.28 -6.76
N ILE A 287 27.76 20.46 -7.08
CA ILE A 287 29.06 20.59 -7.75
C ILE A 287 30.21 20.46 -6.75
N THR A 288 29.95 20.67 -5.46
CA THR A 288 30.93 20.57 -4.36
C THR A 288 31.24 19.08 -4.11
N PRO A 289 32.45 18.60 -4.43
CA PRO A 289 32.74 17.17 -4.37
C PRO A 289 32.79 16.65 -2.92
N GLY A 290 32.13 15.52 -2.67
CA GLY A 290 32.15 14.85 -1.36
C GLY A 290 31.18 15.43 -0.34
N ASP A 291 30.27 16.32 -0.74
CA ASP A 291 29.22 16.79 0.16
C ASP A 291 28.30 15.65 0.61
N SER A 292 27.91 15.72 1.88
CA SER A 292 26.87 14.86 2.44
C SER A 292 25.59 15.65 2.61
N PHE A 293 24.46 15.01 2.39
CA PHE A 293 23.16 15.66 2.40
C PHE A 293 22.26 15.10 3.49
N THR A 294 21.45 15.99 4.07
CA THR A 294 20.32 15.62 4.93
C THR A 294 19.02 16.00 4.27
N TYR A 295 17.97 15.22 4.52
CA TYR A 295 16.68 15.37 3.88
C TYR A 295 15.58 15.63 4.92
N SER A 296 14.65 16.52 4.59
CA SER A 296 13.50 16.81 5.46
C SER A 296 12.27 17.21 4.65
N LEU A 297 11.08 16.93 5.20
CA LEU A 297 9.82 17.43 4.65
C LEU A 297 9.62 18.88 5.07
N VAL A 298 9.26 19.75 4.12
CA VAL A 298 9.13 21.20 4.34
C VAL A 298 7.82 21.75 3.76
N PRO A 299 7.24 22.81 4.34
CA PRO A 299 6.01 23.39 3.83
C PRO A 299 6.20 24.19 2.52
N GLY A 300 5.10 24.46 1.81
CA GLY A 300 4.99 25.27 0.59
C GLY A 300 4.46 24.48 -0.61
N THR A 301 4.50 25.06 -1.82
CA THR A 301 3.86 24.44 -3.00
C THR A 301 4.28 22.98 -3.23
N GLY A 302 3.32 22.06 -3.21
CA GLY A 302 3.54 20.61 -3.34
C GLY A 302 3.71 19.86 -2.00
N ASP A 303 3.40 20.49 -0.86
CA ASP A 303 3.44 19.89 0.48
C ASP A 303 2.12 19.24 0.92
N ASN A 304 1.13 19.17 0.03
CA ASN A 304 -0.26 18.83 0.33
C ASN A 304 -0.42 17.54 1.16
N HIS A 305 0.48 16.59 0.97
CA HIS A 305 0.43 15.28 1.62
C HIS A 305 1.67 14.98 2.47
N ASN A 306 2.48 15.98 2.84
CA ASN A 306 3.65 15.76 3.70
C ASN A 306 3.31 14.99 4.99
N GLY A 307 2.10 15.15 5.53
CA GLY A 307 1.67 14.45 6.75
C GLY A 307 1.50 12.94 6.62
N GLU A 308 1.47 12.40 5.40
CA GLU A 308 1.29 10.98 5.12
C GLU A 308 2.61 10.20 4.99
N PHE A 309 3.75 10.91 5.04
CA PHE A 309 5.06 10.35 4.78
C PHE A 309 6.08 10.78 5.84
N ASP A 310 7.15 10.01 5.95
CA ASP A 310 8.33 10.31 6.75
C ASP A 310 9.60 10.12 5.91
N ILE A 311 10.68 10.76 6.35
CA ILE A 311 12.02 10.55 5.81
C ILE A 311 12.90 9.97 6.90
N VAL A 312 13.52 8.82 6.62
CA VAL A 312 14.48 8.16 7.51
C VAL A 312 15.80 7.99 6.78
N GLY A 313 16.80 8.78 7.16
CA GLY A 313 18.06 8.88 6.41
C GLY A 313 17.82 9.50 5.04
N ASP A 314 18.03 8.73 3.99
CA ASP A 314 17.79 9.09 2.59
C ASP A 314 16.53 8.43 2.00
N GLN A 315 15.74 7.70 2.81
CA GLN A 315 14.55 7.01 2.30
C GLN A 315 13.27 7.75 2.63
N LEU A 316 12.45 7.97 1.60
CA LEU A 316 11.05 8.38 1.76
C LEU A 316 10.18 7.15 2.04
N ARG A 317 9.34 7.24 3.06
CA ARG A 317 8.49 6.14 3.51
C ARG A 317 7.07 6.59 3.83
N THR A 318 6.11 5.67 3.75
CA THR A 318 4.75 5.91 4.25
C THR A 318 4.76 6.04 5.78
N ASN A 319 3.94 6.94 6.33
CA ASN A 319 3.76 7.12 7.79
C ASN A 319 2.29 6.91 8.23
N ARG A 320 1.39 6.78 7.26
CA ARG A 320 -0.04 6.61 7.47
C ARG A 320 -0.59 5.55 6.54
N ASP A 321 -1.80 5.11 6.87
CA ASP A 321 -2.63 4.30 6.02
C ASP A 321 -3.13 5.17 4.84
N LEU A 322 -2.85 4.71 3.62
CA LEU A 322 -3.18 5.45 2.39
C LEU A 322 -4.52 5.02 1.78
N THR A 323 -5.20 4.02 2.35
CA THR A 323 -6.47 3.49 1.82
C THR A 323 -7.60 4.50 1.85
N THR A 324 -7.47 5.59 2.62
CA THR A 324 -8.44 6.70 2.64
C THR A 324 -8.43 7.55 1.37
N PHE A 325 -7.39 7.45 0.56
CA PHE A 325 -7.30 8.12 -0.75
C PHE A 325 -7.90 7.22 -1.84
N ALA A 326 -8.34 7.81 -2.95
CA ALA A 326 -8.77 7.03 -4.10
C ALA A 326 -7.55 6.43 -4.84
N THR A 327 -7.68 5.21 -5.36
CA THR A 327 -6.70 4.64 -6.31
C THR A 327 -6.52 5.57 -7.51
N GLY A 328 -5.28 5.73 -7.98
CA GLY A 328 -4.90 6.67 -9.04
C GLY A 328 -4.75 8.13 -8.56
N ALA A 329 -4.95 8.41 -7.26
CA ALA A 329 -4.68 9.73 -6.72
C ALA A 329 -3.17 10.05 -6.76
N ILE A 330 -2.86 11.29 -7.13
CA ILE A 330 -1.49 11.80 -7.09
C ILE A 330 -1.28 12.53 -5.75
N LEU A 331 -0.57 11.88 -4.85
CA LEU A 331 -0.07 12.49 -3.63
C LEU A 331 1.14 13.36 -3.96
N SER A 332 1.47 14.31 -3.08
CA SER A 332 2.57 15.23 -3.31
C SER A 332 3.28 15.54 -2.01
N VAL A 333 4.60 15.33 -2.02
CA VAL A 333 5.50 15.65 -0.92
C VAL A 333 6.51 16.70 -1.35
N ARG A 334 6.86 17.61 -0.45
CA ARG A 334 7.88 18.62 -0.67
C ARG A 334 9.08 18.35 0.24
N VAL A 335 10.20 18.06 -0.39
CA VAL A 335 11.43 17.65 0.28
C VAL A 335 12.49 18.74 0.12
N GLN A 336 13.21 19.02 1.20
CA GLN A 336 14.42 19.82 1.22
C GLN A 336 15.63 18.91 1.36
N THR A 337 16.63 19.11 0.51
CA THR A 337 18.01 18.66 0.76
C THR A 337 18.82 19.80 1.35
N THR A 338 19.69 19.48 2.31
CA THR A 338 20.59 20.41 2.99
C THR A 338 22.00 19.85 2.98
N ASP A 339 22.96 20.61 2.47
CA ASP A 339 24.38 20.25 2.50
C ASP A 339 24.98 20.39 3.93
N LEU A 340 26.26 20.03 4.10
CA LEU A 340 26.97 20.17 5.38
C LEU A 340 27.12 21.61 5.88
N LEU A 341 27.02 22.58 4.97
CA LEU A 341 27.19 24.01 5.24
C LEU A 341 25.85 24.71 5.51
N GLY A 342 24.73 23.99 5.41
CA GLY A 342 23.39 24.47 5.65
C GLY A 342 22.71 25.12 4.45
N HIS A 343 23.30 25.06 3.24
CA HIS A 343 22.60 25.49 2.04
C HIS A 343 21.58 24.45 1.60
N THR A 344 20.54 24.91 0.92
CA THR A 344 19.33 24.10 0.72
C THR A 344 18.81 24.16 -0.70
N TYR A 345 18.25 23.04 -1.16
CA TYR A 345 17.40 22.98 -2.35
C TYR A 345 16.10 22.25 -2.02
N GLN A 346 14.99 22.66 -2.63
CA GLN A 346 13.66 22.10 -2.36
C GLN A 346 12.98 21.67 -3.65
N LYS A 347 12.33 20.51 -3.63
CA LYS A 347 11.57 19.97 -4.77
C LYS A 347 10.32 19.26 -4.29
N ALA A 348 9.25 19.39 -5.08
CA ALA A 348 8.03 18.61 -4.87
C ALA A 348 8.08 17.34 -5.73
N PHE A 349 7.66 16.22 -5.16
CA PHE A 349 7.55 14.92 -5.83
C PHE A 349 6.08 14.51 -5.89
N PRO A 350 5.53 14.31 -7.10
CA PRO A 350 4.25 13.63 -7.25
C PRO A 350 4.45 12.13 -7.05
N LEU A 351 3.54 11.50 -6.32
CA LEU A 351 3.52 10.06 -6.03
C LEU A 351 2.15 9.52 -6.43
N GLU A 352 2.12 8.62 -7.40
CA GLU A 352 0.88 8.00 -7.85
C GLU A 352 0.53 6.80 -6.95
N LEU A 353 -0.68 6.80 -6.40
CA LEU A 353 -1.23 5.65 -5.70
C LEU A 353 -1.71 4.62 -6.74
N VAL A 354 -1.10 3.44 -6.73
CA VAL A 354 -1.43 2.34 -7.64
C VAL A 354 -1.94 1.15 -6.84
N ASN A 355 -2.80 0.32 -7.46
CA ASN A 355 -3.23 -0.95 -6.86
C ASN A 355 -2.23 -2.07 -7.10
N ASP A 356 -1.41 -1.97 -8.15
CA ASP A 356 -0.40 -2.94 -8.57
C ASP A 356 0.91 -2.17 -8.73
N SER A 357 1.82 -2.29 -7.75
CA SER A 357 3.00 -1.45 -7.65
C SER A 357 4.25 -2.04 -8.29
N ASP A 358 4.30 -3.34 -8.54
CA ASP A 358 5.36 -4.03 -9.27
C ASP A 358 4.95 -4.51 -10.67
N SER A 359 3.70 -4.21 -11.06
CA SER A 359 3.16 -4.32 -12.42
C SER A 359 3.12 -5.75 -12.96
N ASP A 360 2.80 -6.71 -12.10
CA ASP A 360 2.70 -8.12 -12.47
C ASP A 360 1.25 -8.58 -12.74
N GLY A 361 0.29 -7.69 -12.56
CA GLY A 361 -1.13 -7.89 -12.78
C GLY A 361 -1.93 -8.20 -11.51
N LEU A 362 -1.29 -8.41 -10.36
CA LEU A 362 -1.97 -8.63 -9.09
C LEU A 362 -2.17 -7.33 -8.32
N ASP A 363 -3.28 -7.25 -7.60
CA ASP A 363 -3.53 -6.14 -6.69
C ASP A 363 -2.66 -6.34 -5.44
N ASP A 364 -1.82 -5.36 -5.11
CA ASP A 364 -0.90 -5.38 -3.96
C ASP A 364 -1.65 -5.76 -2.66
N GLY A 365 -2.88 -5.27 -2.49
CA GLY A 365 -3.71 -5.56 -1.31
C GLY A 365 -4.12 -7.03 -1.23
N TRP A 366 -4.40 -7.65 -2.39
CA TRP A 366 -4.71 -9.07 -2.49
C TRP A 366 -3.45 -9.90 -2.20
N GLU A 367 -2.30 -9.53 -2.76
CA GLU A 367 -1.04 -10.22 -2.51
C GLU A 367 -0.58 -10.12 -1.05
N LEU A 368 -0.71 -8.95 -0.44
CA LEU A 368 -0.37 -8.77 0.98
C LEU A 368 -1.30 -9.58 1.89
N THR A 369 -2.54 -9.81 1.48
CA THR A 369 -3.50 -10.64 2.23
C THR A 369 -3.09 -12.11 2.21
N TRP A 370 -2.73 -12.64 1.04
CA TRP A 370 -2.49 -14.08 0.87
C TRP A 370 -1.02 -14.50 1.05
N PHE A 371 -0.05 -13.65 0.67
CA PHE A 371 1.37 -13.97 0.67
C PHE A 371 2.22 -13.07 1.60
N GLY A 372 1.67 -11.94 2.05
CA GLY A 372 2.34 -11.01 2.96
C GLY A 372 3.48 -10.19 2.34
N ASN A 373 3.69 -10.30 1.02
CA ASN A 373 4.61 -9.48 0.23
C ASN A 373 4.22 -9.56 -1.26
N LEU A 374 4.72 -8.61 -2.06
CA LEU A 374 4.39 -8.44 -3.48
C LEU A 374 5.22 -9.34 -4.42
N THR A 375 6.20 -10.08 -3.90
CA THR A 375 7.17 -10.79 -4.77
C THR A 375 7.00 -12.30 -4.80
N THR A 376 6.03 -12.82 -4.05
CA THR A 376 5.84 -14.27 -3.89
C THR A 376 4.96 -14.86 -4.98
N ALA A 377 3.98 -14.09 -5.45
CA ALA A 377 3.07 -14.47 -6.51
C ALA A 377 3.35 -13.63 -7.75
N THR A 378 2.80 -14.07 -8.88
CA THR A 378 2.65 -13.23 -10.07
C THR A 378 1.31 -13.53 -10.73
N GLY A 379 0.76 -12.62 -11.54
CA GLY A 379 -0.54 -12.85 -12.19
C GLY A 379 -0.60 -14.12 -13.04
N VAL A 380 0.52 -14.56 -13.62
CA VAL A 380 0.62 -15.80 -14.41
C VAL A 380 1.04 -17.03 -13.60
N GLY A 381 1.34 -16.84 -12.31
CA GLY A 381 1.66 -17.92 -11.39
C GLY A 381 0.42 -18.72 -11.01
N ASN A 382 0.63 -19.89 -10.44
CA ASN A 382 -0.39 -20.76 -9.89
C ASN A 382 0.25 -21.33 -8.61
N ASN A 383 -0.23 -20.85 -7.47
CA ASN A 383 0.46 -21.01 -6.19
C ASN A 383 -0.02 -22.24 -5.40
N ASP A 384 -1.21 -22.73 -5.67
CA ASP A 384 -1.91 -23.83 -5.00
C ASP A 384 -1.94 -25.13 -5.82
N GLY A 385 -1.72 -25.06 -7.12
CA GLY A 385 -1.55 -26.19 -8.03
C GLY A 385 -2.79 -26.62 -8.79
N ASP A 386 -3.86 -25.80 -8.83
CA ASP A 386 -5.08 -26.09 -9.58
C ASP A 386 -4.92 -25.75 -11.10
N LEU A 387 -5.99 -25.47 -11.86
CA LEU A 387 -5.87 -25.01 -13.25
C LEU A 387 -6.06 -23.49 -13.45
N LEU A 388 -6.31 -22.73 -12.39
CA LEU A 388 -6.36 -21.27 -12.42
C LEU A 388 -4.96 -20.67 -12.25
N ASN A 389 -4.79 -19.44 -12.70
CA ASN A 389 -3.65 -18.63 -12.27
C ASN A 389 -4.11 -17.61 -11.24
N ASN A 390 -3.15 -17.05 -10.51
CA ASN A 390 -3.39 -16.08 -9.44
C ASN A 390 -4.25 -14.88 -9.89
N LEU A 391 -4.14 -14.45 -11.15
CA LEU A 391 -4.99 -13.37 -11.68
C LEU A 391 -6.46 -13.81 -11.86
N GLN A 392 -6.69 -15.05 -12.28
CA GLN A 392 -8.03 -15.62 -12.37
C GLN A 392 -8.62 -15.84 -10.98
N GLU A 393 -7.82 -16.34 -10.03
CA GLU A 393 -8.23 -16.49 -8.63
C GLU A 393 -8.58 -15.14 -8.01
N GLN A 394 -7.75 -14.11 -8.21
CA GLN A 394 -8.07 -12.74 -7.81
C GLN A 394 -9.39 -12.25 -8.40
N THR A 395 -9.68 -12.60 -9.66
CA THR A 395 -10.92 -12.20 -10.34
C THR A 395 -12.14 -12.91 -9.77
N LEU A 396 -12.01 -14.19 -9.40
CA LEU A 396 -13.06 -14.99 -8.76
C LEU A 396 -13.19 -14.69 -7.26
N GLY A 397 -12.16 -14.06 -6.67
CA GLY A 397 -12.08 -13.82 -5.22
C GLY A 397 -11.67 -15.06 -4.43
N SER A 398 -11.22 -16.12 -5.10
CA SER A 398 -10.84 -17.39 -4.50
C SER A 398 -9.45 -17.31 -3.84
N ASN A 399 -9.09 -18.33 -3.07
CA ASN A 399 -7.90 -18.35 -2.25
C ASN A 399 -6.71 -18.96 -3.01
N PRO A 400 -5.70 -18.15 -3.38
CA PRO A 400 -4.58 -18.58 -4.22
C PRO A 400 -3.57 -19.52 -3.54
N ALA A 401 -3.85 -19.92 -2.30
CA ALA A 401 -3.07 -20.90 -1.57
C ALA A 401 -3.83 -22.23 -1.41
N ARG A 402 -5.02 -22.37 -2.02
CA ARG A 402 -5.90 -23.51 -1.88
C ARG A 402 -6.67 -23.80 -3.16
N SER A 403 -6.52 -25.02 -3.67
CA SER A 403 -7.26 -25.47 -4.85
C SER A 403 -8.76 -25.57 -4.67
N ASP A 404 -9.23 -25.61 -3.43
CA ASP A 404 -10.64 -25.68 -3.02
C ASP A 404 -10.77 -24.68 -1.86
N THR A 405 -11.38 -23.54 -2.18
CA THR A 405 -11.45 -22.38 -1.31
C THR A 405 -12.47 -22.55 -0.18
N ASP A 406 -13.63 -23.13 -0.45
CA ASP A 406 -14.76 -23.23 0.48
C ASP A 406 -14.98 -24.63 1.10
N GLU A 407 -14.13 -25.60 0.74
CA GLU A 407 -14.06 -26.95 1.30
C GLU A 407 -15.28 -27.83 1.03
N ASP A 408 -15.96 -27.65 -0.09
CA ASP A 408 -17.04 -28.54 -0.50
C ASP A 408 -16.55 -29.81 -1.22
N GLY A 409 -15.33 -29.76 -1.76
CA GLY A 409 -14.68 -30.84 -2.51
C GLY A 409 -14.59 -30.60 -4.02
N LEU A 410 -15.06 -29.47 -4.53
CA LEU A 410 -14.78 -28.95 -5.86
C LEU A 410 -13.56 -28.04 -5.81
N ASN A 411 -12.80 -28.05 -6.90
CA ASN A 411 -11.71 -27.11 -7.03
C ASN A 411 -12.22 -25.81 -7.64
N ASP A 412 -11.60 -24.70 -7.26
CA ASP A 412 -11.90 -23.36 -7.76
C ASP A 412 -11.88 -23.29 -9.31
N ASP A 413 -11.00 -24.07 -9.97
CA ASP A 413 -10.92 -24.13 -11.43
C ASP A 413 -12.16 -24.68 -12.14
N LEU A 414 -12.97 -25.45 -11.42
CA LEU A 414 -14.24 -25.99 -11.89
C LEU A 414 -15.39 -25.00 -11.69
N GLU A 415 -15.26 -24.07 -10.75
CA GLU A 415 -16.32 -23.21 -10.24
C GLU A 415 -16.13 -21.76 -10.67
N ASN A 416 -16.95 -21.32 -11.62
CA ASN A 416 -16.77 -20.01 -12.25
C ASN A 416 -17.73 -18.94 -11.73
N GLY A 417 -18.63 -19.27 -10.81
CA GLY A 417 -19.64 -18.36 -10.24
C GLY A 417 -20.61 -17.78 -11.27
N SER A 418 -20.77 -18.42 -12.44
CA SER A 418 -21.61 -17.89 -13.52
C SER A 418 -23.11 -18.02 -13.24
N GLY A 419 -23.51 -18.92 -12.32
CA GLY A 419 -24.89 -19.31 -12.09
C GLY A 419 -25.52 -20.07 -13.26
N VAL A 420 -24.72 -20.54 -14.22
CA VAL A 420 -25.18 -21.27 -15.40
C VAL A 420 -24.67 -22.70 -15.35
N PHE A 421 -25.55 -23.63 -15.01
CA PHE A 421 -25.24 -25.04 -14.99
C PHE A 421 -25.15 -25.64 -16.40
N ASN A 422 -23.95 -26.07 -16.80
CA ASN A 422 -23.69 -26.80 -18.04
C ASN A 422 -23.29 -28.27 -17.80
N GLY A 423 -23.58 -28.79 -16.60
CA GLY A 423 -23.26 -30.14 -16.14
C GLY A 423 -22.06 -30.18 -15.18
N ALA A 424 -21.70 -31.36 -14.70
CA ALA A 424 -20.67 -31.54 -13.66
C ALA A 424 -19.25 -31.03 -14.01
N ALA A 425 -18.96 -30.76 -15.28
CA ALA A 425 -17.67 -30.19 -15.70
C ALA A 425 -17.67 -28.65 -15.76
N ASP A 426 -18.83 -28.04 -15.54
CA ASP A 426 -19.06 -26.59 -15.52
C ASP A 426 -20.34 -26.34 -14.68
N PRO A 427 -20.24 -26.55 -13.35
CA PRO A 427 -21.37 -26.45 -12.42
C PRO A 427 -21.98 -25.06 -12.39
N GLY A 428 -21.20 -24.02 -12.69
CA GLY A 428 -21.66 -22.64 -12.55
C GLY A 428 -21.78 -22.17 -11.09
N SER A 429 -21.46 -23.04 -10.12
CA SER A 429 -21.39 -22.76 -8.69
C SER A 429 -20.31 -21.74 -8.34
N SER A 430 -20.42 -21.19 -7.12
CA SER A 430 -19.52 -20.19 -6.58
C SER A 430 -18.39 -20.85 -5.80
N PRO A 431 -17.10 -20.61 -6.11
CA PRO A 431 -15.94 -21.16 -5.38
C PRO A 431 -15.76 -20.61 -3.95
N LEU A 432 -16.75 -19.89 -3.44
CA LEU A 432 -16.72 -19.16 -2.17
C LEU A 432 -17.83 -19.62 -1.22
N LEU A 433 -18.74 -20.45 -1.70
CA LEU A 433 -19.94 -20.88 -1.03
C LEU A 433 -20.08 -22.38 -1.23
N ARG A 434 -19.82 -23.13 -0.16
CA ARG A 434 -19.98 -24.60 -0.16
C ARG A 434 -21.36 -25.10 -0.65
N ASP A 435 -22.39 -24.27 -0.53
CA ASP A 435 -23.75 -24.52 -0.98
C ASP A 435 -24.22 -23.20 -1.61
N THR A 436 -24.19 -23.16 -2.94
CA THR A 436 -24.33 -21.92 -3.71
C THR A 436 -25.74 -21.34 -3.63
N ASP A 437 -26.78 -22.18 -3.60
CA ASP A 437 -28.18 -21.74 -3.55
C ASP A 437 -28.83 -21.80 -2.16
N GLY A 438 -28.18 -22.48 -1.21
CA GLY A 438 -28.55 -22.54 0.19
C GLY A 438 -29.67 -23.54 0.52
N ASP A 439 -29.89 -24.56 -0.31
CA ASP A 439 -30.94 -25.56 -0.08
C ASP A 439 -30.56 -26.67 0.93
N GLY A 440 -29.25 -26.79 1.23
CA GLY A 440 -28.68 -27.76 2.15
C GLY A 440 -27.95 -28.94 1.51
N LEU A 441 -27.84 -29.01 0.18
CA LEU A 441 -26.87 -29.83 -0.54
C LEU A 441 -25.63 -28.98 -0.85
N ASP A 442 -24.44 -29.57 -0.75
CA ASP A 442 -23.23 -28.86 -1.19
C ASP A 442 -23.01 -29.07 -2.70
N ASP A 443 -22.36 -28.11 -3.35
CA ASP A 443 -22.27 -28.05 -4.82
C ASP A 443 -21.58 -29.32 -5.37
N ALA A 444 -20.56 -29.82 -4.67
CA ALA A 444 -19.93 -31.11 -4.92
C ALA A 444 -20.90 -32.30 -4.92
N THR A 445 -21.84 -32.36 -3.98
CA THR A 445 -22.85 -33.43 -3.89
C THR A 445 -23.83 -33.36 -5.04
N GLU A 446 -24.25 -32.16 -5.43
CA GLU A 446 -25.24 -31.94 -6.49
C GLU A 446 -24.73 -32.36 -7.86
N ILE A 447 -23.44 -32.15 -8.12
CA ILE A 447 -22.81 -32.61 -9.37
C ILE A 447 -22.23 -34.02 -9.31
N SER A 448 -22.35 -34.70 -8.15
CA SER A 448 -21.96 -36.09 -7.97
C SER A 448 -23.10 -37.04 -8.30
N LEU A 449 -22.80 -38.17 -8.95
CA LEU A 449 -23.76 -39.24 -9.18
C LEU A 449 -23.95 -40.18 -7.99
N ASP A 450 -23.39 -39.86 -6.82
CA ASP A 450 -23.45 -40.73 -5.64
C ASP A 450 -24.88 -40.89 -5.08
N ASN A 451 -25.72 -39.85 -5.22
CA ASN A 451 -27.15 -39.89 -4.89
C ASN A 451 -28.01 -40.39 -6.07
N GLY A 452 -27.43 -40.60 -7.25
CA GLY A 452 -28.10 -41.05 -8.47
C GLY A 452 -28.65 -39.95 -9.38
N HIS A 453 -28.56 -38.69 -8.98
CA HIS A 453 -29.12 -37.53 -9.66
C HIS A 453 -28.04 -36.46 -9.88
N LEU A 454 -28.19 -35.64 -10.93
CA LEU A 454 -27.37 -34.44 -11.11
C LEU A 454 -28.30 -33.25 -11.01
N THR A 455 -28.13 -32.43 -10.00
CA THR A 455 -28.94 -31.23 -9.77
C THR A 455 -28.15 -29.99 -10.14
N ASN A 456 -28.83 -28.84 -10.20
CA ASN A 456 -28.24 -27.56 -10.57
C ASN A 456 -27.87 -26.78 -9.29
N PRO A 457 -26.57 -26.59 -9.00
CA PRO A 457 -26.12 -25.96 -7.74
C PRO A 457 -26.52 -24.50 -7.53
N SER A 458 -27.16 -23.89 -8.52
CA SER A 458 -27.66 -22.52 -8.45
C SER A 458 -29.18 -22.44 -8.33
N MET A 459 -29.86 -23.57 -8.09
CA MET A 459 -31.32 -23.69 -8.06
C MET A 459 -31.78 -24.69 -7.00
N VAL A 460 -32.35 -24.14 -5.92
CA VAL A 460 -32.99 -24.89 -4.80
C VAL A 460 -33.96 -25.98 -5.24
N ASP A 461 -34.54 -25.85 -6.43
CA ASP A 461 -35.51 -26.76 -7.05
C ASP A 461 -35.14 -26.84 -8.53
N SER A 462 -34.44 -27.92 -8.90
CA SER A 462 -33.81 -28.08 -10.21
C SER A 462 -34.82 -28.18 -11.37
N ASP A 463 -36.01 -28.73 -11.12
CA ASP A 463 -37.04 -28.92 -12.16
C ASP A 463 -38.24 -27.95 -12.06
N GLY A 464 -38.32 -27.19 -10.97
CA GLY A 464 -39.26 -26.10 -10.75
C GLY A 464 -40.67 -26.55 -10.37
N ASP A 465 -40.84 -27.76 -9.82
CA ASP A 465 -42.14 -28.31 -9.47
C ASP A 465 -42.64 -27.91 -8.07
N GLY A 466 -41.78 -27.27 -7.27
CA GLY A 466 -42.07 -26.76 -5.93
C GLY A 466 -41.50 -27.62 -4.79
N PHE A 467 -40.83 -28.73 -5.08
CA PHE A 467 -40.04 -29.50 -4.11
C PHE A 467 -38.55 -29.24 -4.33
N GLY A 468 -37.80 -28.99 -3.25
CA GLY A 468 -36.36 -28.77 -3.39
C GLY A 468 -35.61 -30.08 -3.52
N ASP A 469 -34.46 -30.04 -4.18
CA ASP A 469 -33.63 -31.19 -4.53
C ASP A 469 -33.34 -32.15 -3.34
N PRO A 470 -32.93 -31.68 -2.14
CA PRO A 470 -32.71 -32.56 -0.98
C PRO A 470 -34.00 -33.24 -0.49
N VAL A 471 -35.15 -32.60 -0.66
CA VAL A 471 -36.46 -33.15 -0.26
C VAL A 471 -36.84 -34.31 -1.16
N GLU A 472 -36.60 -34.19 -2.46
CA GLU A 472 -36.91 -35.20 -3.46
C GLU A 472 -35.97 -36.40 -3.40
N ILE A 473 -34.67 -36.16 -3.26
CA ILE A 473 -33.67 -37.22 -3.10
C ILE A 473 -33.97 -38.05 -1.85
N ASN A 474 -34.28 -37.40 -0.72
CA ASN A 474 -34.70 -38.11 0.50
C ASN A 474 -36.13 -38.70 0.36
N GLY A 475 -36.94 -38.07 -0.48
CA GLY A 475 -38.28 -38.41 -0.95
C GLY A 475 -38.37 -39.70 -1.77
N GLY A 476 -37.27 -40.07 -2.42
CA GLY A 476 -37.21 -41.13 -3.42
C GLY A 476 -37.86 -40.77 -4.75
N SER A 477 -38.08 -39.48 -5.03
CA SER A 477 -38.47 -38.95 -6.35
C SER A 477 -37.24 -38.43 -7.11
N ASP A 478 -37.38 -38.21 -8.43
CA ASP A 478 -36.31 -37.69 -9.29
C ASP A 478 -36.35 -36.16 -9.38
N PRO A 479 -35.38 -35.42 -8.78
CA PRO A 479 -35.34 -33.95 -8.73
C PRO A 479 -35.12 -33.22 -10.07
N ASN A 480 -35.12 -33.98 -11.16
CA ASN A 480 -34.98 -33.46 -12.52
C ASN A 480 -36.21 -33.74 -13.39
N ASN A 481 -37.31 -34.17 -12.77
CA ASN A 481 -38.52 -34.59 -13.44
C ASN A 481 -39.76 -33.99 -12.76
N PRO A 482 -40.33 -32.89 -13.31
CA PRO A 482 -41.36 -32.08 -12.64
C PRO A 482 -42.76 -32.74 -12.60
N ALA A 483 -42.80 -34.06 -12.78
CA ALA A 483 -43.98 -34.90 -12.70
C ALA A 483 -43.79 -36.08 -11.73
N ASP A 484 -42.63 -36.18 -11.04
CA ASP A 484 -42.33 -37.21 -10.06
C ASP A 484 -42.18 -36.57 -8.68
N PHE A 485 -43.22 -36.66 -7.85
CA PHE A 485 -43.26 -35.98 -6.56
C PHE A 485 -42.89 -36.92 -5.40
N PRO A 486 -42.26 -36.42 -4.32
CA PRO A 486 -41.86 -37.25 -3.19
C PRO A 486 -43.09 -37.76 -2.40
N ASP A 487 -43.17 -39.07 -2.13
CA ASP A 487 -44.28 -39.72 -1.39
C ASP A 487 -44.18 -39.53 0.15
N LEU A 488 -43.45 -38.49 0.59
CA LEU A 488 -43.06 -38.26 1.98
C LEU A 488 -43.79 -37.10 2.67
N VAL A 489 -44.69 -36.42 1.96
CA VAL A 489 -45.59 -35.42 2.55
C VAL A 489 -46.78 -36.14 3.19
N LEU A 490 -46.90 -36.06 4.52
CA LEU A 490 -48.12 -36.44 5.23
C LEU A 490 -49.30 -35.66 4.59
N PRO A 491 -50.43 -36.32 4.27
CA PRO A 491 -51.55 -35.67 3.60
C PRO A 491 -52.02 -34.41 4.33
N LEU A 492 -52.20 -33.31 3.60
CA LEU A 492 -52.81 -32.10 4.14
C LEU A 492 -54.21 -32.40 4.68
N VAL A 493 -54.58 -31.72 5.76
CA VAL A 493 -55.86 -31.97 6.45
C VAL A 493 -56.77 -30.78 6.29
N ILE A 494 -58.04 -31.01 5.92
CA ILE A 494 -59.08 -29.99 6.04
C ILE A 494 -59.43 -29.90 7.53
N ASN A 495 -58.81 -28.94 8.22
CA ASN A 495 -58.88 -28.84 9.67
C ASN A 495 -60.25 -28.34 10.13
N GLU A 496 -60.76 -27.27 9.52
CA GLU A 496 -61.99 -26.62 9.96
C GLU A 496 -62.67 -25.89 8.79
N ILE A 497 -64.00 -25.94 8.71
CA ILE A 497 -64.80 -25.19 7.74
C ILE A 497 -65.90 -24.41 8.44
N LEU A 498 -66.32 -23.31 7.82
CA LEU A 498 -67.49 -22.55 8.27
C LEU A 498 -68.29 -22.05 7.06
N ALA A 499 -69.49 -22.61 6.87
CA ALA A 499 -70.44 -22.21 5.83
C ALA A 499 -71.62 -21.44 6.46
N GLY A 500 -71.43 -20.14 6.69
CA GLY A 500 -72.39 -19.28 7.39
C GLY A 500 -71.78 -18.24 8.32
N ASN A 501 -70.78 -17.47 7.88
CA ASN A 501 -70.09 -16.48 8.70
C ASN A 501 -70.89 -15.17 8.85
N ARG A 502 -71.26 -14.79 10.08
CA ARG A 502 -72.01 -13.56 10.38
C ARG A 502 -71.34 -12.67 11.41
N THR A 503 -70.62 -13.24 12.36
CA THR A 503 -69.96 -12.49 13.43
C THR A 503 -68.47 -12.81 13.59
N GLY A 504 -67.95 -13.86 12.94
CA GLY A 504 -66.60 -14.41 13.09
C GLY A 504 -65.46 -13.67 12.36
N LEU A 505 -64.68 -14.38 11.55
CA LEU A 505 -63.54 -13.84 10.80
C LEU A 505 -64.01 -12.87 9.70
N ARG A 506 -63.16 -11.90 9.32
CA ARG A 506 -63.35 -11.06 8.13
C ARG A 506 -62.18 -11.27 7.18
N ASP A 507 -62.43 -11.17 5.89
CA ASP A 507 -61.38 -11.16 4.87
C ASP A 507 -60.75 -9.76 4.73
N GLY A 508 -59.73 -9.66 3.87
CA GLY A 508 -59.04 -8.41 3.55
C GLY A 508 -59.88 -7.39 2.76
N PHE A 509 -61.12 -7.73 2.39
CA PHE A 509 -62.11 -6.78 1.86
C PHE A 509 -63.05 -6.25 2.94
N ASP A 510 -62.79 -6.56 4.22
CA ASP A 510 -63.68 -6.31 5.37
C ASP A 510 -65.06 -6.98 5.19
N THR A 511 -65.15 -8.05 4.41
CA THR A 511 -66.36 -8.86 4.25
C THR A 511 -66.30 -10.15 5.07
N ARG A 512 -67.49 -10.76 5.26
CA ARG A 512 -67.62 -12.02 6.00
C ARG A 512 -68.01 -13.09 5.00
N GLU A 513 -67.05 -13.91 4.66
CA GLU A 513 -67.21 -15.02 3.75
C GLU A 513 -67.10 -16.35 4.50
N ASP A 514 -67.57 -17.39 3.83
CA ASP A 514 -67.31 -18.77 4.24
C ASP A 514 -65.82 -19.05 4.09
N TRP A 515 -65.29 -19.95 4.91
CA TRP A 515 -63.86 -20.24 4.90
C TRP A 515 -63.57 -21.70 5.15
N ILE A 516 -62.43 -22.12 4.63
CA ILE A 516 -61.84 -23.45 4.72
C ILE A 516 -60.46 -23.27 5.32
N GLU A 517 -60.15 -24.04 6.36
CA GLU A 517 -58.84 -24.07 6.98
C GLU A 517 -58.13 -25.39 6.67
N ILE A 518 -56.87 -25.26 6.28
CA ILE A 518 -55.99 -26.37 5.93
C ILE A 518 -54.87 -26.42 6.96
N TYR A 519 -54.56 -27.62 7.43
CA TYR A 519 -53.44 -27.88 8.33
C TYR A 519 -52.34 -28.64 7.59
N ASN A 520 -51.11 -28.16 7.72
CA ASN A 520 -49.91 -28.87 7.27
C ASN A 520 -49.35 -29.73 8.42
N PRO A 521 -49.54 -31.06 8.41
CA PRO A 521 -49.00 -31.93 9.47
C PRO A 521 -47.48 -32.17 9.36
N ASN A 522 -46.84 -31.70 8.29
CA ASN A 522 -45.42 -31.90 8.07
C ASN A 522 -44.60 -30.94 8.92
N PRO A 523 -43.39 -31.33 9.35
CA PRO A 523 -42.50 -30.46 10.11
C PRO A 523 -41.84 -29.35 9.28
N ILE A 524 -41.94 -29.45 7.94
CA ILE A 524 -41.37 -28.51 6.98
C ILE A 524 -42.47 -27.65 6.34
N ALA A 525 -42.08 -26.48 5.84
CA ALA A 525 -42.97 -25.64 5.05
C ALA A 525 -43.35 -26.32 3.73
N LEU A 526 -44.58 -26.10 3.26
CA LEU A 526 -45.08 -26.65 2.01
C LEU A 526 -45.67 -25.53 1.16
N ASN A 527 -45.21 -25.40 -0.08
CA ASN A 527 -45.85 -24.54 -1.07
C ASN A 527 -47.06 -25.26 -1.66
N LEU A 528 -48.21 -24.60 -1.68
CA LEU A 528 -49.45 -25.11 -2.24
C LEU A 528 -49.62 -24.80 -3.72
N ASN A 529 -48.64 -24.17 -4.37
CA ASN A 529 -48.65 -24.03 -5.82
C ASN A 529 -48.95 -25.39 -6.47
N SER A 530 -49.81 -25.39 -7.49
CA SER A 530 -50.31 -26.61 -8.16
C SER A 530 -51.21 -27.56 -7.36
N TYR A 531 -51.43 -27.38 -6.05
CA TYR A 531 -52.52 -28.08 -5.35
C TYR A 531 -53.89 -27.59 -5.83
N TYR A 532 -54.94 -28.36 -5.53
CA TYR A 532 -56.33 -27.98 -5.85
C TYR A 532 -57.29 -28.12 -4.66
N LEU A 533 -58.32 -27.26 -4.63
CA LEU A 533 -59.55 -27.47 -3.86
C LEU A 533 -60.73 -27.73 -4.79
N THR A 534 -61.65 -28.58 -4.35
CA THR A 534 -62.91 -28.82 -5.06
C THR A 534 -64.07 -29.13 -4.11
N ASP A 535 -65.25 -28.66 -4.48
CA ASP A 535 -66.57 -29.01 -3.94
C ASP A 535 -67.34 -29.98 -4.86
N ASP A 536 -66.73 -30.39 -5.98
CA ASP A 536 -67.33 -31.19 -7.04
C ASP A 536 -66.50 -32.47 -7.25
N PRO A 537 -66.97 -33.65 -6.78
CA PRO A 537 -66.20 -34.89 -6.85
C PRO A 537 -65.93 -35.37 -8.29
N ASP A 538 -66.63 -34.83 -9.28
CA ASP A 538 -66.40 -35.10 -10.70
C ASP A 538 -65.36 -34.15 -11.33
N LYS A 539 -64.84 -33.18 -10.56
CA LYS A 539 -63.83 -32.18 -11.00
C LYS A 539 -62.80 -31.92 -9.90
N LEU A 540 -61.82 -32.82 -9.79
CA LEU A 540 -60.77 -32.72 -8.75
C LEU A 540 -59.88 -31.48 -8.87
N THR A 541 -59.71 -30.93 -10.07
CA THR A 541 -58.89 -29.73 -10.34
C THR A 541 -59.71 -28.44 -10.49
N LYS A 542 -60.85 -28.33 -9.78
CA LYS A 542 -61.81 -27.21 -9.96
C LYS A 542 -61.20 -25.83 -9.66
N TRP A 543 -60.39 -25.73 -8.62
CA TRP A 543 -59.71 -24.49 -8.24
C TRP A 543 -58.26 -24.81 -7.85
N ALA A 544 -57.31 -24.20 -8.55
CA ALA A 544 -55.89 -24.31 -8.23
C ALA A 544 -55.50 -23.24 -7.20
N PHE A 545 -54.64 -23.61 -6.25
CA PHE A 545 -54.06 -22.64 -5.32
C PHE A 545 -53.15 -21.66 -6.06
N PRO A 546 -53.10 -20.39 -5.63
CA PRO A 546 -51.99 -19.50 -5.95
C PRO A 546 -50.72 -19.91 -5.18
N ASP A 547 -49.59 -19.29 -5.52
CA ASP A 547 -48.32 -19.45 -4.82
C ASP A 547 -48.42 -19.00 -3.34
N VAL A 548 -48.59 -19.98 -2.46
CA VAL A 548 -48.87 -19.80 -1.02
C VAL A 548 -48.14 -20.88 -0.26
N VAL A 549 -47.39 -20.48 0.77
CA VAL A 549 -46.63 -21.39 1.62
C VAL A 549 -47.29 -21.54 2.99
N ILE A 550 -47.52 -22.77 3.43
CA ILE A 550 -47.91 -23.09 4.80
C ILE A 550 -46.68 -23.58 5.55
N SER A 551 -46.31 -22.92 6.66
CA SER A 551 -45.21 -23.38 7.51
C SER A 551 -45.46 -24.77 8.08
N GLY A 552 -44.40 -25.47 8.51
CA GLY A 552 -44.54 -26.79 9.12
C GLY A 552 -45.34 -26.74 10.42
N ASN A 553 -46.30 -27.65 10.59
CA ASN A 553 -47.26 -27.70 11.71
C ASN A 553 -48.14 -26.43 11.84
N ASP A 554 -48.38 -25.71 10.74
CA ASP A 554 -49.16 -24.47 10.73
C ASP A 554 -50.51 -24.62 10.01
N TYR A 555 -51.37 -23.61 10.18
CA TYR A 555 -52.73 -23.54 9.66
C TYR A 555 -52.88 -22.41 8.65
N PHE A 556 -53.67 -22.63 7.61
CA PHE A 556 -53.91 -21.63 6.57
C PHE A 556 -55.38 -21.53 6.20
N VAL A 557 -55.89 -20.30 6.10
CA VAL A 557 -57.30 -20.01 5.81
C VAL A 557 -57.48 -19.59 4.36
N VAL A 558 -58.44 -20.22 3.69
CA VAL A 558 -58.90 -19.91 2.33
C VAL A 558 -60.36 -19.47 2.39
N PHE A 559 -60.72 -18.34 1.76
CA PHE A 559 -62.10 -17.86 1.73
C PHE A 559 -62.89 -18.46 0.58
N ALA A 560 -63.95 -19.22 0.88
CA ALA A 560 -64.85 -19.82 -0.10
C ALA A 560 -65.94 -18.82 -0.54
N SER A 561 -65.54 -17.83 -1.34
CA SER A 561 -66.37 -16.67 -1.69
C SER A 561 -66.78 -16.58 -3.17
N GLY A 562 -66.29 -17.47 -4.02
CA GLY A 562 -66.66 -17.51 -5.44
C GLY A 562 -66.06 -16.41 -6.32
N ILE A 563 -65.22 -15.54 -5.79
CA ILE A 563 -64.67 -14.38 -6.52
C ILE A 563 -63.34 -14.69 -7.24
N ASN A 564 -62.67 -15.78 -6.88
CA ASN A 564 -61.42 -16.24 -7.50
C ASN A 564 -60.29 -15.18 -7.56
N GLN A 565 -59.94 -14.58 -6.42
CA GLN A 565 -58.87 -13.58 -6.33
C GLN A 565 -58.14 -13.67 -4.98
N VAL A 566 -56.97 -13.04 -4.88
CA VAL A 566 -56.27 -12.84 -3.59
C VAL A 566 -56.67 -11.48 -3.04
N ASP A 567 -57.00 -11.40 -1.75
CA ASP A 567 -57.38 -10.15 -1.09
C ASP A 567 -56.16 -9.25 -0.75
N PRO A 568 -56.37 -8.00 -0.30
CA PRO A 568 -55.28 -7.08 0.07
C PRO A 568 -54.43 -7.55 1.27
N GLU A 569 -54.91 -8.52 2.05
CA GLU A 569 -54.19 -9.13 3.17
C GLU A 569 -53.43 -10.40 2.74
N GLY A 570 -53.55 -10.81 1.48
CA GLY A 570 -52.88 -11.96 0.91
C GLY A 570 -53.67 -13.27 1.01
N ASN A 571 -54.92 -13.25 1.49
CA ASN A 571 -55.71 -14.48 1.61
C ASN A 571 -56.32 -14.84 0.25
N PRO A 572 -56.22 -16.11 -0.19
CA PRO A 572 -56.83 -16.56 -1.44
C PRO A 572 -58.32 -16.82 -1.28
N HIS A 573 -59.07 -16.47 -2.33
CA HIS A 573 -60.50 -16.74 -2.44
C HIS A 573 -60.79 -17.75 -3.55
N THR A 574 -61.58 -18.78 -3.25
CA THR A 574 -61.92 -19.80 -4.25
C THR A 574 -62.90 -19.29 -5.32
N ASN A 575 -63.05 -20.05 -6.41
CA ASN A 575 -64.05 -19.80 -7.45
C ASN A 575 -65.44 -20.41 -7.14
N PHE A 576 -65.65 -20.90 -5.92
CA PHE A 576 -66.92 -21.46 -5.42
C PHE A 576 -67.26 -20.95 -4.01
N LYS A 577 -68.47 -21.23 -3.53
CA LYS A 577 -68.93 -20.95 -2.15
C LYS A 577 -69.33 -22.24 -1.47
N LEU A 578 -69.36 -22.24 -0.14
CA LEU A 578 -69.84 -23.39 0.61
C LEU A 578 -71.36 -23.39 0.81
N GLU A 579 -72.01 -24.53 0.60
CA GLU A 579 -73.45 -24.70 0.82
C GLU A 579 -73.75 -25.10 2.27
N ALA A 580 -74.50 -24.26 2.98
CA ALA A 580 -74.84 -24.49 4.39
C ALA A 580 -75.67 -25.76 4.65
N ILE A 581 -76.26 -26.37 3.60
CA ILE A 581 -76.96 -27.66 3.73
C ILE A 581 -76.02 -28.87 3.77
N GLY A 582 -74.74 -28.68 3.45
CA GLY A 582 -73.74 -29.74 3.33
C GLY A 582 -73.44 -30.10 1.87
N GLU A 583 -72.16 -30.26 1.54
CA GLU A 583 -71.68 -30.70 0.22
C GLU A 583 -70.32 -31.40 0.31
N TYR A 584 -69.81 -31.90 -0.83
CA TYR A 584 -68.47 -32.47 -0.93
C TYR A 584 -67.42 -31.37 -0.79
N LEU A 585 -66.26 -31.70 -0.21
CA LEU A 585 -65.10 -30.82 -0.22
C LEU A 585 -63.84 -31.68 -0.14
N ALA A 586 -62.84 -31.38 -0.95
CA ALA A 586 -61.56 -32.08 -0.94
C ALA A 586 -60.40 -31.15 -1.27
N ILE A 587 -59.23 -31.53 -0.76
CA ILE A 587 -57.92 -31.03 -1.18
C ILE A 587 -57.20 -32.13 -1.98
N VAL A 588 -56.62 -31.74 -3.12
CA VAL A 588 -56.06 -32.66 -4.12
C VAL A 588 -54.62 -32.26 -4.43
N ARG A 589 -53.73 -33.24 -4.51
CA ARG A 589 -52.30 -33.09 -4.81
C ARG A 589 -52.06 -32.53 -6.23
N PRO A 590 -50.83 -32.06 -6.52
CA PRO A 590 -50.44 -31.55 -7.83
C PRO A 590 -50.66 -32.50 -9.01
N ASP A 591 -50.67 -33.82 -8.77
CA ASP A 591 -51.02 -34.83 -9.78
C ASP A 591 -52.46 -34.72 -10.32
N GLY A 592 -53.30 -33.92 -9.66
CA GLY A 592 -54.69 -33.68 -10.02
C GLY A 592 -55.63 -34.86 -9.77
N ALA A 593 -55.16 -35.90 -9.06
CA ALA A 593 -55.88 -37.16 -8.88
C ALA A 593 -55.87 -37.66 -7.42
N THR A 594 -54.78 -37.47 -6.69
CA THR A 594 -54.62 -37.96 -5.31
C THR A 594 -55.27 -36.98 -4.33
N ILE A 595 -56.23 -37.49 -3.54
CA ILE A 595 -56.94 -36.70 -2.51
C ILE A 595 -56.20 -36.83 -1.19
N ASP A 596 -55.78 -35.71 -0.63
CA ASP A 596 -55.11 -35.65 0.66
C ASP A 596 -56.12 -35.76 1.82
N ASP A 597 -57.21 -35.01 1.76
CA ASP A 597 -58.34 -35.11 2.69
C ASP A 597 -59.66 -34.69 2.02
N ALA A 598 -60.78 -35.23 2.51
CA ALA A 598 -62.10 -34.91 1.99
C ALA A 598 -63.23 -35.13 3.00
N PHE A 599 -64.22 -34.24 2.94
CA PHE A 599 -65.56 -34.51 3.46
C PHE A 599 -66.37 -35.28 2.41
N HIS A 600 -66.42 -36.61 2.55
CA HIS A 600 -67.13 -37.49 1.63
C HIS A 600 -68.24 -38.33 2.33
N PRO A 601 -69.45 -38.45 1.74
CA PRO A 601 -69.89 -37.82 0.48
C PRO A 601 -70.17 -36.32 0.63
N SER A 602 -70.38 -35.83 1.85
CA SER A 602 -70.53 -34.41 2.15
C SER A 602 -70.27 -34.12 3.63
N PHE A 603 -69.92 -32.88 3.98
CA PHE A 603 -70.04 -32.40 5.35
C PHE A 603 -71.53 -32.23 5.74
N PRO A 604 -71.90 -32.24 7.05
CA PRO A 604 -73.29 -32.11 7.47
C PRO A 604 -73.79 -30.66 7.33
N GLY A 605 -75.11 -30.45 7.42
CA GLY A 605 -75.67 -29.09 7.45
C GLY A 605 -75.02 -28.21 8.54
N GLN A 606 -74.64 -27.01 8.15
CA GLN A 606 -73.89 -26.03 8.94
C GLN A 606 -74.83 -25.02 9.62
N PHE A 607 -74.31 -24.36 10.66
CA PHE A 607 -75.03 -23.33 11.41
C PHE A 607 -74.26 -22.03 11.39
N THR A 608 -74.99 -20.92 11.47
CA THR A 608 -74.36 -19.60 11.55
C THR A 608 -73.38 -19.50 12.70
N ASP A 609 -72.15 -19.06 12.40
CA ASP A 609 -71.04 -18.87 13.35
C ASP A 609 -70.64 -20.14 14.14
N ILE A 610 -70.94 -21.33 13.61
CA ILE A 610 -70.49 -22.62 14.12
C ILE A 610 -69.77 -23.34 13.00
N SER A 611 -68.49 -23.62 13.21
CA SER A 611 -67.63 -24.33 12.29
C SER A 611 -67.72 -25.85 12.49
N TYR A 612 -67.16 -26.59 11.54
CA TYR A 612 -67.10 -28.04 11.54
C TYR A 612 -65.72 -28.52 11.09
N GLY A 613 -65.13 -29.48 11.79
CA GLY A 613 -63.73 -29.84 11.51
C GLY A 613 -63.17 -30.98 12.35
N SER A 614 -61.92 -31.33 12.08
CA SER A 614 -61.21 -32.45 12.67
C SER A 614 -60.84 -32.20 14.14
N GLN A 615 -60.95 -33.22 15.00
CA GLN A 615 -60.47 -33.18 16.39
C GLN A 615 -59.47 -34.30 16.61
N ALA A 616 -58.26 -33.95 17.07
CA ALA A 616 -57.08 -34.83 17.16
C ALA A 616 -57.31 -36.18 17.87
N ASP A 617 -58.26 -36.24 18.81
CA ASP A 617 -58.50 -37.42 19.66
C ASP A 617 -59.70 -38.28 19.26
N ILE A 618 -60.53 -37.85 18.30
CA ILE A 618 -61.87 -38.44 18.08
C ILE A 618 -62.06 -39.07 16.69
N GLY A 619 -61.17 -38.84 15.71
CA GLY A 619 -61.20 -39.50 14.39
C GLY A 619 -62.50 -39.30 13.60
N SER A 620 -63.38 -38.40 14.06
CA SER A 620 -64.62 -38.01 13.41
C SER A 620 -64.82 -36.51 13.64
N PRO A 621 -65.10 -35.73 12.58
CA PRO A 621 -65.22 -34.28 12.72
C PRO A 621 -66.36 -33.86 13.67
N ARG A 622 -66.22 -32.67 14.26
CA ARG A 622 -67.11 -32.09 15.28
C ARG A 622 -67.49 -30.66 14.92
N PHE A 623 -68.54 -30.16 15.54
CA PHE A 623 -68.89 -28.74 15.48
C PHE A 623 -68.14 -27.96 16.57
N PHE A 624 -67.69 -26.74 16.26
CA PHE A 624 -66.98 -25.86 17.19
C PHE A 624 -67.68 -24.52 17.36
N SER A 625 -67.74 -24.06 18.61
CA SER A 625 -68.29 -22.75 18.99
C SER A 625 -67.60 -22.29 20.28
N PRO A 626 -66.67 -21.31 20.22
CA PRO A 626 -66.30 -20.52 19.04
C PRO A 626 -65.47 -21.34 18.01
N PRO A 627 -65.50 -20.95 16.71
CA PRO A 627 -64.54 -21.42 15.70
C PRO A 627 -63.10 -21.04 16.02
N THR A 628 -62.12 -21.72 15.42
CA THR A 628 -60.68 -21.59 15.73
C THR A 628 -59.78 -21.31 14.51
N PRO A 629 -60.09 -20.31 13.67
CA PRO A 629 -59.22 -19.99 12.53
C PRO A 629 -57.81 -19.59 12.96
N GLY A 630 -56.80 -20.10 12.27
CA GLY A 630 -55.38 -19.98 12.53
C GLY A 630 -54.85 -20.83 13.70
N ALA A 631 -55.61 -21.81 14.20
CA ALA A 631 -55.23 -22.56 15.39
C ALA A 631 -55.80 -23.99 15.45
N ALA A 632 -55.21 -24.83 16.30
CA ALA A 632 -55.71 -26.17 16.56
C ALA A 632 -57.13 -26.16 17.15
N ASN A 633 -57.99 -27.03 16.62
CA ASN A 633 -59.37 -27.18 17.07
C ASN A 633 -59.46 -27.64 18.54
N GLY A 634 -60.34 -27.00 19.30
CA GLY A 634 -60.59 -27.31 20.71
C GLY A 634 -61.54 -28.48 20.93
N ASN A 635 -62.29 -28.44 22.05
CA ASN A 635 -63.33 -29.42 22.33
C ASN A 635 -64.62 -29.10 21.58
N GLY A 636 -64.91 -29.88 20.55
CA GLY A 636 -66.13 -29.78 19.78
C GLY A 636 -67.30 -30.56 20.37
N PHE A 637 -68.49 -30.37 19.79
CA PHE A 637 -69.70 -31.12 20.10
C PHE A 637 -70.19 -31.93 18.89
N PRO A 638 -70.84 -33.09 19.11
CA PRO A 638 -71.19 -34.01 18.03
C PRO A 638 -72.31 -33.51 17.10
N GLY A 639 -72.99 -32.43 17.46
CA GLY A 639 -74.11 -31.87 16.72
C GLY A 639 -74.97 -30.96 17.60
N VAL A 640 -75.92 -30.27 16.98
CA VAL A 640 -76.90 -29.47 17.71
C VAL A 640 -78.11 -30.32 18.13
N VAL A 641 -78.74 -29.93 19.24
CA VAL A 641 -80.02 -30.52 19.64
C VAL A 641 -81.13 -30.08 18.68
N LYS A 642 -82.05 -31.00 18.37
CA LYS A 642 -83.24 -30.70 17.58
C LYS A 642 -84.18 -29.81 18.37
N ASP A 643 -84.95 -29.01 17.64
CA ASP A 643 -85.83 -28.00 18.23
C ASP A 643 -86.82 -28.61 19.24
N THR A 644 -87.22 -27.80 20.20
CA THR A 644 -88.22 -28.18 21.20
C THR A 644 -89.61 -28.06 20.62
N ARG A 645 -90.43 -29.10 20.80
CA ARG A 645 -91.87 -29.07 20.54
C ARG A 645 -92.66 -28.95 21.84
N PHE A 646 -93.65 -28.08 21.80
CA PHE A 646 -94.64 -27.92 22.86
C PHE A 646 -95.91 -28.66 22.43
N ASP A 647 -96.55 -29.37 23.36
CA ASP A 647 -97.81 -30.09 23.12
C ASP A 647 -99.04 -29.16 23.10
N VAL A 648 -98.88 -27.93 23.57
CA VAL A 648 -99.93 -26.90 23.62
C VAL A 648 -99.45 -25.66 22.85
N ASP A 649 -100.34 -25.08 22.04
CA ASP A 649 -100.09 -23.82 21.33
C ASP A 649 -99.86 -22.64 22.30
N ARG A 650 -99.17 -21.60 21.85
CA ARG A 650 -99.00 -20.36 22.64
C ARG A 650 -100.33 -19.59 22.74
N GLY A 651 -100.67 -19.08 23.93
CA GLY A 651 -101.91 -18.29 24.10
C GLY A 651 -102.19 -17.84 25.53
N PHE A 652 -103.29 -17.11 25.70
CA PHE A 652 -103.82 -16.74 27.01
C PHE A 652 -104.79 -17.81 27.50
N TYR A 653 -104.54 -18.36 28.68
CA TYR A 653 -105.37 -19.38 29.30
C TYR A 653 -105.99 -18.83 30.57
N SER A 654 -107.31 -18.98 30.72
CA SER A 654 -108.06 -18.52 31.90
C SER A 654 -108.00 -19.50 33.08
N ALA A 655 -107.36 -20.65 32.90
CA ALA A 655 -107.11 -21.67 33.91
C ALA A 655 -105.69 -22.25 33.73
N PRO A 656 -105.09 -22.84 34.79
CA PRO A 656 -103.81 -23.53 34.67
C PRO A 656 -103.87 -24.66 33.64
N ILE A 657 -102.81 -24.79 32.84
CA ILE A 657 -102.64 -25.86 31.85
C ILE A 657 -101.38 -26.68 32.17
N SER A 658 -101.38 -27.95 31.76
CA SER A 658 -100.16 -28.76 31.72
C SER A 658 -99.49 -28.57 30.37
N VAL A 659 -98.17 -28.36 30.37
CA VAL A 659 -97.36 -28.21 29.17
C VAL A 659 -96.25 -29.25 29.20
N SER A 660 -96.12 -30.02 28.14
CA SER A 660 -95.03 -30.95 27.88
C SER A 660 -94.13 -30.40 26.79
N ILE A 661 -92.85 -30.22 27.12
CA ILE A 661 -91.80 -29.85 26.17
C ILE A 661 -91.02 -31.12 25.83
N SER A 662 -90.79 -31.37 24.55
CA SER A 662 -89.98 -32.51 24.10
C SER A 662 -89.04 -32.12 22.97
N SER A 663 -87.96 -32.88 22.77
CA SER A 663 -87.05 -32.73 21.65
C SER A 663 -86.90 -34.10 20.97
N ASP A 664 -86.70 -34.09 19.66
CA ASP A 664 -86.36 -35.31 18.91
C ASP A 664 -84.92 -35.75 19.14
N THR A 665 -84.10 -34.96 19.84
CA THR A 665 -82.80 -35.42 20.31
C THR A 665 -82.98 -36.32 21.51
N ARG A 666 -82.64 -37.60 21.33
CA ARG A 666 -82.67 -38.61 22.37
C ARG A 666 -81.77 -38.19 23.54
N ASP A 667 -82.26 -38.42 24.76
CA ASP A 667 -81.55 -38.14 26.02
C ASP A 667 -81.22 -36.64 26.27
N ALA A 668 -81.79 -35.73 25.48
CA ALA A 668 -81.64 -34.29 25.71
C ALA A 668 -82.29 -33.86 27.03
N THR A 669 -81.57 -33.06 27.82
CA THR A 669 -82.13 -32.40 29.02
C THR A 669 -82.69 -31.05 28.62
N ILE A 670 -84.02 -30.89 28.73
CA ILE A 670 -84.71 -29.63 28.46
C ILE A 670 -84.80 -28.83 29.76
N ARG A 671 -84.41 -27.55 29.71
CA ARG A 671 -84.48 -26.61 30.84
C ARG A 671 -85.38 -25.45 30.45
N TYR A 672 -86.23 -25.02 31.37
CA TYR A 672 -87.18 -23.94 31.12
C TYR A 672 -87.41 -23.10 32.37
N THR A 673 -87.84 -21.86 32.18
CA THR A 673 -88.28 -20.98 33.28
C THR A 673 -89.73 -20.61 33.07
N THR A 674 -90.44 -20.34 34.16
CA THR A 674 -91.84 -19.92 34.13
C THR A 674 -92.03 -18.42 34.38
N ASP A 675 -90.94 -17.70 34.64
CA ASP A 675 -90.93 -16.27 34.98
C ASP A 675 -90.37 -15.39 33.85
N GLY A 676 -90.01 -16.00 32.71
CA GLY A 676 -89.44 -15.31 31.55
C GLY A 676 -87.92 -15.07 31.64
N SER A 677 -87.24 -15.54 32.68
CA SER A 677 -85.78 -15.46 32.77
C SER A 677 -85.09 -16.49 31.84
N LYS A 678 -83.88 -16.23 31.34
CA LYS A 678 -83.18 -17.18 30.45
C LYS A 678 -82.81 -18.48 31.21
N PRO A 679 -83.18 -19.67 30.72
CA PRO A 679 -82.76 -20.94 31.33
C PRO A 679 -81.22 -21.08 31.33
N SER A 680 -80.67 -21.75 32.34
CA SER A 680 -79.23 -22.00 32.51
C SER A 680 -78.98 -23.33 33.23
N PRO A 681 -77.75 -23.86 33.28
CA PRO A 681 -77.44 -25.10 33.99
C PRO A 681 -77.84 -25.11 35.48
N THR A 682 -77.94 -23.94 36.11
CA THR A 682 -78.28 -23.77 37.53
C THR A 682 -79.65 -23.13 37.77
N ARG A 683 -80.40 -22.81 36.71
CA ARG A 683 -81.73 -22.18 36.78
C ARG A 683 -82.62 -22.67 35.65
N GLY A 684 -83.67 -23.41 36.01
CA GLY A 684 -84.57 -24.06 35.06
C GLY A 684 -84.20 -25.49 34.72
#